data_AF-A0A939IC57-F1
#
_entry.id   AF-A0A939IC57-F1
#
_cell.length_a   1.000
_cell.length_b   1.000
_cell.length_c   1.000
_cell.angle_alpha   90.00
_cell.angle_beta   90.00
_cell.angle_gamma   90.00
#
_symmetry.space_group_name_H-M   'P 1'
#
loop_
_entity.id
_entity.type
_entity.pdbx_description
1 polymer ?
#
loop_
_entity_poly.entity_id
_entity_poly.type
_entity_poly.pdbx_seq_one_letter_code
_entity_poly.pdbx_strand_id
1 'polypeptide(L)'
;MRIPTATYRIQFTPQFGFDNAKAIAAYLADLGVSDLYASPIFKARSGSTHGYDIVDATQLNPELGTNESFDALVDEVQSLGMGWLQDIVPNHMAYSSENDYLMDVLEHGPDSSYTDYFDLSWNAPFGDRQERILAPLLGDFYGVSLENGHIQLQYEQNGLTVNYYSLKLPLRLESYTKVIIYNLGKLTRTLGRNHPDFIKLLGILYILKNVPSEVAGKQRQDQIAFIKGLVWELYTTNDAIREFIDENIQTFNGEPGNSESFNLLDDLLNDQFYRLAFWKVGAEEMNYRRFFTVNELISVKVEELRVFNNTHSFIQKLVEEGKFTGLRIDHIDGLYNPIQYIERLREKTGDVYITVEKILELTEDLPENWEIEGTSGYDFLNYVNGVFCQTENESSFDKIYQNFIGSRAAYSSVVKDKKHLILEKNLAGDIDNLALLLKNISSKYRYGNDFTLNGLKRAIAEVLTLFPIYRTYITPDGIGDSDRATIQEVISQAKEQTPLLLNELTFIEKLMLLEFDNSLTQTEREQWIYFVLRMQQYSGPLMAKGVEDTTLYVYNRLLSLNEVGGNPGHFGIPVSKFHAFNQQHQATWPHTMNTTATHDTKRGEDVRARLNVLSEIPDEWDQQVNTWSAINRGHRSDRHGFAIPDRNDEYFLYQTLVGAFPFAEHEHASFVERVKDYIIKAIREAKVHTAWLRPDSEYEEACTSFIEKVLDPSISGEFLKAFRPFQQRIAEYGIFNSLSQTLLKITAPGVPDLYQGTELWELSLVDPDNRRPVDFEQRRTYLSAIREQAKTDILGLIQELLNDKTDGRIKLFLTAQLLQARTNYVSLFQDGDYLPLEVQGTYANHIIAFARREGNQTAIAIAPRFLTSLIQPGENPLGESVWQDTHLQLPFETSHSWKNVLTQQSLKATETLSIAAALAHFPVALLVSD
;
A
#
# COMPACT_ATOMS: atom_id res chain seq x y z
N MET A 1 0.20 -13.90 -24.70
CA MET A 1 0.20 -12.78 -23.76
C MET A 1 0.42 -11.46 -24.49
N ARG A 2 -0.16 -10.37 -23.96
CA ARG A 2 0.19 -8.99 -24.33
C ARG A 2 1.11 -8.45 -23.22
N ILE A 3 2.34 -8.05 -23.56
CA ILE A 3 3.22 -7.33 -22.62
C ILE A 3 2.99 -5.83 -22.83
N PRO A 4 2.72 -5.03 -21.78
CA PRO A 4 2.63 -3.59 -21.91
C PRO A 4 3.99 -2.97 -22.29
N THR A 5 4.00 -1.98 -23.20
CA THR A 5 5.20 -1.16 -23.41
C THR A 5 5.32 -0.05 -22.37
N ALA A 6 4.21 0.37 -21.76
CA ALA A 6 4.13 1.27 -20.61
C ALA A 6 2.73 1.23 -19.97
N THR A 7 2.67 1.28 -18.64
CA THR A 7 1.41 1.35 -17.86
C THR A 7 1.15 2.76 -17.34
N TYR A 8 -0.12 3.12 -17.20
CA TYR A 8 -0.53 4.37 -16.54
C TYR A 8 -1.59 4.09 -15.48
N ARG A 9 -1.25 4.29 -14.20
CA ARG A 9 -2.10 3.99 -13.04
C ARG A 9 -3.16 5.05 -12.83
N ILE A 10 -4.42 4.65 -12.94
CA ILE A 10 -5.63 5.44 -12.66
C ILE A 10 -6.25 5.02 -11.32
N GLN A 11 -6.51 6.00 -10.45
CA GLN A 11 -7.28 5.85 -9.22
C GLN A 11 -8.77 6.11 -9.51
N PHE A 12 -9.55 5.05 -9.64
CA PHE A 12 -11.00 5.15 -9.76
C PHE A 12 -11.63 5.53 -8.42
N THR A 13 -12.54 6.51 -8.45
CA THR A 13 -13.28 7.02 -7.28
C THR A 13 -14.70 7.39 -7.69
N PRO A 14 -15.65 7.61 -6.76
CA PRO A 14 -16.98 8.12 -7.09
C PRO A 14 -16.98 9.50 -7.79
N GLN A 15 -15.86 10.23 -7.74
CA GLN A 15 -15.66 11.51 -8.43
C GLN A 15 -14.87 11.37 -9.75
N PHE A 16 -14.30 10.19 -10.02
CA PHE A 16 -13.56 9.85 -11.23
C PHE A 16 -13.90 8.41 -11.65
N GLY A 17 -15.06 8.27 -12.28
CA GLY A 17 -15.64 6.99 -12.72
C GLY A 17 -15.26 6.61 -14.15
N PHE A 18 -15.97 5.62 -14.71
CA PHE A 18 -15.69 5.08 -16.05
C PHE A 18 -15.82 6.14 -17.16
N ASP A 19 -16.82 7.03 -17.09
CA ASP A 19 -16.98 8.12 -18.08
C ASP A 19 -15.84 9.14 -18.01
N ASN A 20 -15.28 9.40 -16.82
CA ASN A 20 -14.12 10.29 -16.65
C ASN A 20 -12.85 9.66 -17.23
N ALA A 21 -12.62 8.37 -16.94
CA ALA A 21 -11.52 7.61 -17.52
C ALA A 21 -11.64 7.54 -19.05
N LYS A 22 -12.86 7.38 -19.59
CA LYS A 22 -13.11 7.36 -21.04
C LYS A 22 -12.73 8.70 -21.68
N ALA A 23 -13.09 9.82 -21.05
CA ALA A 23 -12.77 11.15 -21.55
C ALA A 23 -11.26 11.45 -21.65
N ILE A 24 -10.41 10.69 -20.93
CA ILE A 24 -8.94 10.84 -20.99
C ILE A 24 -8.23 9.73 -21.77
N ALA A 25 -8.91 8.66 -22.19
CA ALA A 25 -8.28 7.51 -22.85
C ALA A 25 -7.46 7.91 -24.09
N ALA A 26 -8.01 8.80 -24.94
CA ALA A 26 -7.30 9.34 -26.10
C ALA A 26 -6.04 10.15 -25.72
N TYR A 27 -6.04 10.85 -24.58
CA TYR A 27 -4.85 11.54 -24.07
C TYR A 27 -3.76 10.55 -23.61
N LEU A 28 -4.13 9.44 -22.98
CA LEU A 28 -3.17 8.40 -22.56
C LEU A 28 -2.53 7.72 -23.77
N ALA A 29 -3.32 7.39 -24.79
CA ALA A 29 -2.82 6.88 -26.06
C ALA A 29 -1.87 7.88 -26.75
N ASP A 30 -2.23 9.17 -26.75
CA ASP A 30 -1.38 10.25 -27.27
C ASP A 30 -0.09 10.47 -26.45
N LEU A 31 -0.10 10.18 -25.15
CA LEU A 31 1.12 10.21 -24.33
C LEU A 31 2.08 9.05 -24.69
N GLY A 32 1.57 7.99 -25.32
CA GLY A 32 2.33 6.77 -25.65
C GLY A 32 2.17 5.64 -24.61
N VAL A 33 1.13 5.71 -23.77
CA VAL A 33 0.76 4.63 -22.84
C VAL A 33 0.18 3.47 -23.65
N SER A 34 0.58 2.23 -23.35
CA SER A 34 -0.01 1.05 -23.99
C SER A 34 -1.15 0.47 -23.18
N ASP A 35 -1.10 0.50 -21.85
CA ASP A 35 -2.08 -0.20 -21.01
C ASP A 35 -2.54 0.69 -19.85
N LEU A 36 -3.86 0.81 -19.69
CA LEU A 36 -4.48 1.48 -18.54
C LEU A 36 -4.36 0.56 -17.33
N TYR A 37 -3.67 1.00 -16.27
CA TYR A 37 -3.57 0.27 -15.02
C TYR A 37 -4.65 0.77 -14.07
N ALA A 38 -5.71 0.01 -13.88
CA ALA A 38 -6.86 0.39 -13.07
C ALA A 38 -6.66 -0.02 -11.60
N SER A 39 -6.99 0.87 -10.66
CA SER A 39 -7.28 0.49 -9.27
C SER A 39 -8.44 -0.51 -9.18
N PRO A 40 -8.71 -1.15 -8.03
CA PRO A 40 -9.81 -2.10 -7.90
C PRO A 40 -11.17 -1.47 -8.29
N ILE A 41 -11.87 -2.10 -9.25
CA ILE A 41 -13.16 -1.61 -9.77
C ILE A 41 -14.37 -2.44 -9.30
N PHE A 42 -14.16 -3.43 -8.43
CA PHE A 42 -15.21 -4.28 -7.88
C PHE A 42 -15.97 -3.57 -6.75
N LYS A 43 -17.18 -4.01 -6.43
CA LYS A 43 -18.03 -3.36 -5.41
C LYS A 43 -17.32 -3.34 -4.05
N ALA A 44 -16.89 -2.14 -3.67
CA ALA A 44 -16.37 -1.79 -2.36
C ALA A 44 -17.48 -1.19 -1.48
N ARG A 45 -17.13 -0.89 -0.23
CA ARG A 45 -17.97 -0.09 0.68
C ARG A 45 -18.37 1.25 0.02
N SER A 46 -19.63 1.66 0.20
CA SER A 46 -20.15 2.91 -0.34
C SER A 46 -19.30 4.12 0.10
N GLY A 47 -18.92 4.99 -0.85
CA GLY A 47 -18.05 6.14 -0.63
C GLY A 47 -16.54 5.83 -0.60
N SER A 48 -16.11 4.60 -0.92
CA SER A 48 -14.68 4.25 -0.98
C SER A 48 -13.93 5.06 -2.04
N THR A 49 -12.78 5.62 -1.67
CA THR A 49 -11.89 6.40 -2.55
C THR A 49 -10.72 5.59 -3.11
N HIS A 50 -10.73 4.26 -2.92
CA HIS A 50 -9.60 3.40 -3.30
C HIS A 50 -9.97 1.96 -3.73
N GLY A 51 -11.17 1.46 -3.41
CA GLY A 51 -11.66 0.16 -3.89
C GLY A 51 -11.14 -1.09 -3.14
N TYR A 52 -10.02 -1.01 -2.42
CA TYR A 52 -9.48 -2.15 -1.64
C TYR A 52 -10.42 -2.71 -0.55
N ASP A 53 -11.34 -1.92 -0.02
CA ASP A 53 -12.37 -2.35 0.93
C ASP A 53 -13.56 -3.02 0.23
N ILE A 54 -13.26 -4.10 -0.52
CA ILE A 54 -14.23 -4.89 -1.31
C ILE A 54 -15.30 -5.50 -0.39
N VAL A 55 -16.57 -5.35 -0.78
CA VAL A 55 -17.73 -6.02 -0.16
C VAL A 55 -18.31 -7.11 -1.07
N ASP A 56 -18.10 -7.03 -2.38
CA ASP A 56 -18.42 -8.11 -3.33
C ASP A 56 -17.54 -8.05 -4.59
N ALA A 57 -16.69 -9.07 -4.76
CA ALA A 57 -15.81 -9.22 -5.92
C ALA A 57 -16.53 -9.69 -7.19
N THR A 58 -17.81 -10.07 -7.11
CA THR A 58 -18.55 -10.67 -8.24
C THR A 58 -19.22 -9.67 -9.18
N GLN A 59 -19.14 -8.38 -8.88
CA GLN A 59 -19.73 -7.29 -9.66
C GLN A 59 -18.87 -6.02 -9.65
N LEU A 60 -19.06 -5.15 -10.64
CA LEU A 60 -18.46 -3.81 -10.67
C LEU A 60 -19.01 -2.93 -9.54
N ASN A 61 -18.24 -1.92 -9.13
CA ASN A 61 -18.69 -0.91 -8.19
C ASN A 61 -19.69 0.05 -8.88
N PRO A 62 -20.96 0.11 -8.42
CA PRO A 62 -21.97 0.98 -9.03
C PRO A 62 -21.68 2.48 -8.86
N GLU A 63 -20.82 2.88 -7.91
CA GLU A 63 -20.40 4.28 -7.74
C GLU A 63 -19.38 4.74 -8.81
N LEU A 64 -18.72 3.80 -9.49
CA LEU A 64 -17.82 4.12 -10.62
C LEU A 64 -18.56 4.25 -11.95
N GLY A 65 -19.79 3.72 -12.03
CA GLY A 65 -20.67 3.82 -13.19
C GLY A 65 -21.50 2.55 -13.42
N THR A 66 -22.16 2.53 -14.57
CA THR A 66 -22.94 1.40 -15.08
C THR A 66 -22.07 0.38 -15.83
N ASN A 67 -22.57 -0.84 -16.03
CA ASN A 67 -21.90 -1.82 -16.91
C ASN A 67 -21.74 -1.26 -18.34
N GLU A 68 -22.74 -0.51 -18.82
CA GLU A 68 -22.75 0.12 -20.14
C GLU A 68 -21.64 1.19 -20.27
N SER A 69 -21.39 1.99 -19.23
CA SER A 69 -20.27 2.94 -19.20
C SER A 69 -18.91 2.26 -19.07
N PHE A 70 -18.83 1.12 -18.37
CA PHE A 70 -17.60 0.31 -18.32
C PHE A 70 -17.29 -0.32 -19.69
N ASP A 71 -18.27 -0.96 -20.32
CA ASP A 71 -18.12 -1.53 -21.66
C ASP A 71 -17.77 -0.44 -22.69
N ALA A 72 -18.41 0.74 -22.61
CA ALA A 72 -18.08 1.88 -23.47
C ALA A 72 -16.68 2.47 -23.23
N LEU A 73 -16.12 2.34 -22.02
CA LEU A 73 -14.72 2.67 -21.73
C LEU A 73 -13.77 1.62 -22.30
N VAL A 74 -14.07 0.33 -22.12
CA VAL A 74 -13.26 -0.76 -22.68
C VAL A 74 -13.22 -0.70 -24.20
N ASP A 75 -14.35 -0.44 -24.86
CA ASP A 75 -14.42 -0.22 -26.32
C ASP A 75 -13.51 0.93 -26.77
N GLU A 76 -13.45 2.03 -26.00
CA GLU A 76 -12.58 3.18 -26.29
C GLU A 76 -11.10 2.78 -26.19
N VAL A 77 -10.71 2.18 -25.07
CA VAL A 77 -9.34 1.69 -24.80
C VAL A 77 -8.90 0.71 -25.90
N GLN A 78 -9.73 -0.26 -26.26
CA GLN A 78 -9.45 -1.21 -27.34
C GLN A 78 -9.37 -0.54 -28.71
N SER A 79 -10.22 0.46 -29.00
CA SER A 79 -10.20 1.20 -30.27
C SER A 79 -8.89 2.00 -30.48
N LEU A 80 -8.25 2.41 -29.38
CA LEU A 80 -6.96 3.07 -29.34
C LEU A 80 -5.77 2.07 -29.38
N GLY A 81 -6.04 0.76 -29.44
CA GLY A 81 -5.02 -0.30 -29.39
C GLY A 81 -4.42 -0.52 -28.00
N MET A 82 -4.99 0.12 -26.97
CA MET A 82 -4.55 -0.02 -25.59
C MET A 82 -5.09 -1.31 -24.95
N GLY A 83 -4.42 -1.76 -23.89
CA GLY A 83 -4.88 -2.84 -23.02
C GLY A 83 -5.28 -2.34 -21.63
N TRP A 84 -5.60 -3.29 -20.76
CA TRP A 84 -6.09 -3.04 -19.40
C TRP A 84 -5.41 -3.98 -18.39
N LEU A 85 -4.69 -3.39 -17.45
CA LEU A 85 -4.09 -4.06 -16.29
C LEU A 85 -4.99 -3.81 -15.07
N GLN A 86 -5.69 -4.84 -14.59
CA GLN A 86 -6.62 -4.70 -13.45
C GLN A 86 -5.96 -5.06 -12.11
N ASP A 87 -6.03 -4.16 -11.14
CA ASP A 87 -5.70 -4.46 -9.75
C ASP A 87 -6.78 -5.36 -9.08
N ILE A 88 -6.37 -6.45 -8.43
CA ILE A 88 -7.24 -7.44 -7.80
C ILE A 88 -6.83 -7.69 -6.34
N VAL A 89 -7.80 -7.85 -5.45
CA VAL A 89 -7.58 -7.93 -3.99
C VAL A 89 -8.00 -9.30 -3.43
N PRO A 90 -7.11 -10.32 -3.46
CA PRO A 90 -7.46 -11.68 -3.05
C PRO A 90 -7.39 -11.92 -1.54
N ASN A 91 -6.64 -11.10 -0.80
CA ASN A 91 -6.33 -11.39 0.61
C ASN A 91 -7.48 -11.07 1.57
N HIS A 92 -8.27 -10.03 1.30
CA HIS A 92 -9.17 -9.44 2.30
C HIS A 92 -10.43 -8.78 1.70
N MET A 93 -11.41 -8.55 2.57
CA MET A 93 -12.67 -7.85 2.28
C MET A 93 -13.04 -6.92 3.44
N ALA A 94 -13.95 -5.98 3.23
CA ALA A 94 -14.41 -5.08 4.27
C ALA A 94 -15.25 -5.78 5.34
N TYR A 95 -14.96 -5.48 6.61
CA TYR A 95 -15.85 -5.72 7.75
C TYR A 95 -16.94 -4.63 7.75
N SER A 96 -17.92 -4.79 6.85
CA SER A 96 -19.01 -3.83 6.63
C SER A 96 -20.36 -4.54 6.57
N SER A 97 -21.43 -3.82 6.95
CA SER A 97 -22.82 -4.24 6.75
C SER A 97 -23.21 -4.48 5.29
N GLU A 98 -22.41 -3.96 4.35
CA GLU A 98 -22.57 -4.16 2.91
C GLU A 98 -21.94 -5.48 2.41
N ASN A 99 -21.18 -6.19 3.26
CA ASN A 99 -20.58 -7.49 2.96
C ASN A 99 -21.54 -8.61 3.36
N ASP A 100 -22.40 -9.01 2.42
CA ASP A 100 -23.43 -10.04 2.63
C ASP A 100 -22.84 -11.39 3.11
N TYR A 101 -21.63 -11.74 2.67
CA TYR A 101 -20.95 -12.96 3.11
C TYR A 101 -20.64 -12.91 4.61
N LEU A 102 -20.14 -11.78 5.11
CA LEU A 102 -19.88 -11.58 6.54
C LEU A 102 -21.19 -11.52 7.33
N MET A 103 -22.20 -10.80 6.82
CA MET A 103 -23.51 -10.71 7.50
C MET A 103 -24.18 -12.09 7.66
N ASP A 104 -24.05 -12.99 6.66
CA ASP A 104 -24.53 -14.38 6.79
C ASP A 104 -23.80 -15.13 7.91
N VAL A 105 -22.48 -14.97 8.07
CA VAL A 105 -21.71 -15.56 9.19
C VAL A 105 -22.16 -14.99 10.54
N LEU A 106 -22.38 -13.67 10.64
CA LEU A 106 -22.79 -13.02 11.89
C LEU A 106 -24.24 -13.36 12.30
N GLU A 107 -25.13 -13.66 11.34
CA GLU A 107 -26.49 -14.12 11.63
C GLU A 107 -26.57 -15.61 11.96
N HIS A 108 -25.87 -16.46 11.19
CA HIS A 108 -26.04 -17.92 11.25
C HIS A 108 -25.03 -18.63 12.13
N GLY A 109 -23.91 -17.98 12.46
CA GLY A 109 -22.81 -18.57 13.22
C GLY A 109 -22.12 -19.71 12.47
N PRO A 110 -21.65 -20.76 13.17
CA PRO A 110 -20.98 -21.91 12.54
C PRO A 110 -21.78 -22.62 11.44
N ASP A 111 -23.12 -22.49 11.42
CA ASP A 111 -24.00 -23.08 10.39
C ASP A 111 -24.04 -22.27 9.07
N SER A 112 -23.37 -21.12 9.01
CA SER A 112 -23.26 -20.29 7.79
C SER A 112 -22.60 -21.08 6.65
N SER A 113 -23.06 -20.84 5.42
CA SER A 113 -22.38 -21.40 4.24
C SER A 113 -21.02 -20.74 3.96
N TYR A 114 -20.71 -19.64 4.66
CA TYR A 114 -19.52 -18.81 4.50
C TYR A 114 -18.60 -18.83 5.74
N THR A 115 -18.83 -19.72 6.71
CA THR A 115 -17.94 -19.90 7.88
C THR A 115 -16.48 -20.14 7.46
N ASP A 116 -16.24 -20.94 6.42
CA ASP A 116 -14.90 -21.23 5.87
C ASP A 116 -14.42 -20.21 4.82
N TYR A 117 -15.19 -19.13 4.60
CA TYR A 117 -14.85 -18.07 3.64
C TYR A 117 -13.84 -17.08 4.24
N PHE A 118 -14.01 -16.73 5.51
CA PHE A 118 -13.11 -15.84 6.25
C PHE A 118 -12.15 -16.63 7.15
N ASP A 119 -11.05 -16.01 7.51
CA ASP A 119 -10.05 -16.58 8.41
C ASP A 119 -10.42 -16.29 9.88
N LEU A 120 -11.08 -17.26 10.52
CA LEU A 120 -11.76 -17.11 11.82
C LEU A 120 -11.26 -18.18 12.82
N SER A 121 -11.19 -17.84 14.11
CA SER A 121 -10.90 -18.82 15.17
C SER A 121 -11.79 -20.07 15.12
N TRP A 122 -13.05 -19.96 14.69
CA TRP A 122 -13.98 -21.11 14.59
C TRP A 122 -13.58 -22.20 13.59
N ASN A 123 -12.94 -21.81 12.48
CA ASN A 123 -12.55 -22.72 11.41
C ASN A 123 -11.06 -23.10 11.46
N ALA A 124 -10.27 -22.41 12.29
CA ALA A 124 -8.94 -22.86 12.67
C ALA A 124 -9.00 -24.29 13.23
N PRO A 125 -8.11 -25.22 12.81
CA PRO A 125 -8.20 -26.64 13.21
C PRO A 125 -8.13 -26.91 14.72
N PHE A 126 -7.77 -25.91 15.54
CA PHE A 126 -7.59 -26.00 17.00
C PHE A 126 -8.28 -24.85 17.78
N GLY A 127 -9.16 -24.07 17.13
CA GLY A 127 -9.84 -22.95 17.78
C GLY A 127 -11.16 -23.34 18.46
N ASP A 128 -11.68 -22.45 19.31
CA ASP A 128 -12.95 -22.67 20.02
C ASP A 128 -14.14 -22.26 19.16
N ARG A 129 -15.02 -23.23 18.85
CA ARG A 129 -16.25 -23.01 18.09
C ARG A 129 -17.38 -22.35 18.89
N GLN A 130 -17.18 -22.09 20.19
CA GLN A 130 -18.12 -21.37 21.06
C GLN A 130 -17.71 -19.91 21.30
N GLU A 131 -16.54 -19.47 20.80
CA GLU A 131 -16.11 -18.08 20.88
C GLU A 131 -17.08 -17.16 20.10
N ARG A 132 -17.14 -15.87 20.41
CA ARG A 132 -17.92 -14.89 19.60
C ARG A 132 -16.96 -14.11 18.71
N ILE A 133 -17.29 -13.96 17.42
CA ILE A 133 -16.48 -13.13 16.49
C ILE A 133 -16.39 -11.71 17.05
N LEU A 134 -15.19 -11.17 17.17
CA LEU A 134 -15.02 -9.82 17.66
C LEU A 134 -15.55 -8.81 16.63
N ALA A 135 -16.25 -7.78 17.11
CA ALA A 135 -16.61 -6.59 16.35
C ALA A 135 -15.98 -5.37 17.05
N PRO A 136 -14.64 -5.16 16.92
CA PRO A 136 -13.91 -4.11 17.62
C PRO A 136 -14.03 -2.79 16.85
N LEU A 137 -15.25 -2.26 16.80
CA LEU A 137 -15.65 -1.11 15.98
C LEU A 137 -16.37 -0.01 16.80
N LEU A 138 -16.57 -0.21 18.11
CA LEU A 138 -17.12 0.85 18.97
C LEU A 138 -16.05 1.93 19.23
N GLY A 139 -16.45 3.19 19.18
CA GLY A 139 -15.62 4.36 19.45
C GLY A 139 -15.29 4.59 20.94
N ASP A 140 -15.98 3.90 21.85
CA ASP A 140 -15.77 3.95 23.31
C ASP A 140 -16.05 2.55 23.92
N PHE A 141 -15.88 2.41 25.23
CA PHE A 141 -16.22 1.20 25.99
C PHE A 141 -17.67 0.75 25.73
N TYR A 142 -17.88 -0.56 25.74
CA TYR A 142 -19.16 -1.20 25.45
C TYR A 142 -20.31 -0.63 26.31
N GLY A 143 -20.17 -0.63 27.64
CA GLY A 143 -21.19 -0.11 28.55
C GLY A 143 -21.49 1.37 28.32
N VAL A 144 -20.48 2.20 28.05
CA VAL A 144 -20.66 3.62 27.74
C VAL A 144 -21.38 3.82 26.39
N SER A 145 -21.09 3.00 25.39
CA SER A 145 -21.79 3.02 24.10
C SER A 145 -23.23 2.52 24.19
N LEU A 146 -23.49 1.54 25.06
CA LEU A 146 -24.82 1.01 25.34
C LEU A 146 -25.67 2.04 26.11
N GLU A 147 -25.20 2.48 27.28
CA GLU A 147 -25.97 3.33 28.21
C GLU A 147 -26.20 4.77 27.71
N ASN A 148 -25.40 5.24 26.74
CA ASN A 148 -25.68 6.49 26.02
C ASN A 148 -26.69 6.32 24.87
N GLY A 149 -27.16 5.10 24.60
CA GLY A 149 -28.08 4.81 23.49
C GLY A 149 -27.42 4.87 22.11
N HIS A 150 -26.09 4.74 21.99
CA HIS A 150 -25.40 4.70 20.69
C HIS A 150 -25.59 3.33 19.99
N ILE A 151 -25.77 2.26 20.78
CA ILE A 151 -26.15 0.94 20.29
C ILE A 151 -27.68 0.86 20.32
N GLN A 152 -28.32 0.57 19.18
CA GLN A 152 -29.78 0.55 19.04
C GLN A 152 -30.24 -0.66 18.24
N LEU A 153 -31.22 -1.40 18.77
CA LEU A 153 -32.01 -2.38 18.04
C LEU A 153 -32.93 -1.64 17.06
N GLN A 154 -33.04 -2.14 15.82
CA GLN A 154 -34.00 -1.68 14.82
C GLN A 154 -34.61 -2.87 14.07
N TYR A 155 -35.76 -2.68 13.42
CA TYR A 155 -36.41 -3.69 12.59
C TYR A 155 -36.66 -3.15 11.18
N GLU A 156 -36.11 -3.83 10.17
CA GLU A 156 -36.25 -3.51 8.76
C GLU A 156 -36.71 -4.76 7.99
N GLN A 157 -36.93 -4.63 6.68
CA GLN A 157 -37.35 -5.75 5.83
C GLN A 157 -36.43 -6.98 5.92
N ASN A 158 -35.14 -6.76 6.15
CA ASN A 158 -34.12 -7.82 6.25
C ASN A 158 -34.05 -8.46 7.66
N GLY A 159 -34.84 -7.97 8.64
CA GLY A 159 -34.90 -8.51 9.99
C GLY A 159 -34.60 -7.48 11.08
N LEU A 160 -34.37 -7.99 12.30
CA LEU A 160 -33.84 -7.21 13.43
C LEU A 160 -32.34 -7.03 13.25
N THR A 161 -31.84 -5.83 13.51
CA THR A 161 -30.40 -5.50 13.50
C THR A 161 -29.98 -4.73 14.74
N VAL A 162 -28.74 -4.93 15.18
CA VAL A 162 -28.01 -4.10 16.14
C VAL A 162 -27.27 -3.01 15.36
N ASN A 163 -27.61 -1.75 15.60
CA ASN A 163 -27.06 -0.62 14.88
C ASN A 163 -26.16 0.22 15.79
N TYR A 164 -24.99 0.61 15.27
CA TYR A 164 -24.05 1.55 15.88
C TYR A 164 -23.59 2.54 14.80
N TYR A 165 -24.18 3.74 14.79
CA TYR A 165 -24.09 4.69 13.68
C TYR A 165 -24.47 4.03 12.33
N SER A 166 -23.53 3.91 11.39
CA SER A 166 -23.72 3.27 10.08
C SER A 166 -23.58 1.75 10.10
N LEU A 167 -22.93 1.18 11.13
CA LEU A 167 -22.77 -0.26 11.26
C LEU A 167 -24.10 -0.89 11.68
N LYS A 168 -24.67 -1.74 10.83
CA LYS A 168 -25.81 -2.62 11.12
C LYS A 168 -25.34 -4.07 11.15
N LEU A 169 -25.54 -4.77 12.26
CA LEU A 169 -25.25 -6.20 12.41
C LEU A 169 -26.55 -6.98 12.57
N PRO A 170 -26.76 -8.11 11.87
CA PRO A 170 -28.00 -8.89 12.00
C PRO A 170 -28.10 -9.53 13.39
N LEU A 171 -29.32 -9.78 13.85
CA LEU A 171 -29.53 -10.65 15.01
C LEU A 171 -29.56 -12.12 14.60
N ARG A 172 -28.97 -12.98 15.42
CA ARG A 172 -29.20 -14.42 15.42
C ARG A 172 -30.70 -14.71 15.50
N LEU A 173 -31.25 -15.49 14.56
CA LEU A 173 -32.72 -15.65 14.43
C LEU A 173 -33.40 -16.14 15.73
N GLU A 174 -32.81 -17.11 16.46
CA GLU A 174 -33.46 -17.64 17.68
C GLU A 174 -33.68 -16.54 18.76
N SER A 175 -32.83 -15.50 18.77
CA SER A 175 -32.92 -14.37 19.70
C SER A 175 -34.10 -13.43 19.43
N TYR A 176 -34.71 -13.46 18.23
CA TYR A 176 -35.93 -12.69 17.90
C TYR A 176 -37.06 -13.00 18.88
N THR A 177 -37.09 -14.23 19.42
CA THR A 177 -38.09 -14.64 20.40
C THR A 177 -38.06 -13.79 21.67
N LYS A 178 -36.89 -13.30 22.13
CA LYS A 178 -36.79 -12.40 23.28
C LYS A 178 -37.55 -11.09 23.04
N VAL A 179 -37.33 -10.47 21.88
CA VAL A 179 -37.93 -9.17 21.49
C VAL A 179 -39.43 -9.30 21.23
N ILE A 180 -39.85 -10.31 20.46
CA ILE A 180 -41.24 -10.46 20.03
C ILE A 180 -42.14 -10.98 21.18
N ILE A 181 -41.62 -11.73 22.16
CA ILE A 181 -42.42 -12.25 23.29
C ILE A 181 -42.57 -11.24 24.44
N TYR A 182 -41.62 -10.30 24.61
CA TYR A 182 -41.45 -9.50 25.83
C TYR A 182 -42.75 -8.98 26.46
N ASN A 183 -43.60 -8.29 25.68
CA ASN A 183 -44.92 -7.80 26.13
C ASN A 183 -46.13 -8.51 25.48
N LEU A 184 -46.01 -9.76 25.01
CA LEU A 184 -47.04 -10.44 24.19
C LEU A 184 -48.45 -10.45 24.83
N GLY A 185 -48.54 -10.38 26.16
CA GLY A 185 -49.80 -10.21 26.89
C GLY A 185 -50.54 -8.88 26.62
N LYS A 186 -49.84 -7.82 26.22
CA LYS A 186 -50.42 -6.55 25.75
C LYS A 186 -51.09 -6.75 24.39
N LEU A 187 -50.36 -7.26 23.38
CA LEU A 187 -50.91 -7.57 22.06
C LEU A 187 -52.11 -8.53 22.14
N THR A 188 -52.05 -9.53 23.03
CA THR A 188 -53.15 -10.46 23.29
C THR A 188 -54.43 -9.75 23.75
N ARG A 189 -54.32 -8.64 24.50
CA ARG A 189 -55.46 -7.82 24.93
C ARG A 189 -55.97 -6.90 23.83
N THR A 190 -55.08 -6.40 22.96
CA THR A 190 -55.43 -5.51 21.84
C THR A 190 -56.14 -6.25 20.71
N LEU A 191 -55.58 -7.35 20.21
CA LEU A 191 -56.14 -8.13 19.09
C LEU A 191 -57.13 -9.22 19.54
N GLY A 192 -56.95 -9.77 20.73
CA GLY A 192 -57.69 -10.95 21.20
C GLY A 192 -57.07 -12.29 20.74
N ARG A 193 -57.19 -13.32 21.58
CA ARG A 193 -56.53 -14.64 21.41
C ARG A 193 -56.88 -15.38 20.12
N ASN A 194 -58.02 -15.07 19.50
CA ASN A 194 -58.52 -15.76 18.31
C ASN A 194 -58.29 -14.94 17.01
N HIS A 195 -57.59 -13.81 17.06
CA HIS A 195 -57.31 -13.01 15.87
C HIS A 195 -56.40 -13.78 14.90
N PRO A 196 -56.70 -13.86 13.59
CA PRO A 196 -55.91 -14.65 12.64
C PRO A 196 -54.42 -14.31 12.66
N ASP A 197 -54.08 -13.01 12.67
CA ASP A 197 -52.69 -12.56 12.68
C ASP A 197 -51.97 -12.80 14.02
N PHE A 198 -52.71 -12.83 15.13
CA PHE A 198 -52.14 -13.21 16.43
C PHE A 198 -51.85 -14.72 16.47
N ILE A 199 -52.69 -15.54 15.86
CA ILE A 199 -52.45 -16.98 15.67
C ILE A 199 -51.27 -17.22 14.73
N LYS A 200 -51.16 -16.47 13.61
CA LYS A 200 -49.96 -16.49 12.73
C LYS A 200 -48.70 -16.18 13.54
N LEU A 201 -48.69 -15.10 14.33
CA LEU A 201 -47.54 -14.70 15.15
C LEU A 201 -47.15 -15.77 16.17
N LEU A 202 -48.12 -16.38 16.85
CA LEU A 202 -47.86 -17.52 17.74
C LEU A 202 -47.28 -18.74 17.00
N GLY A 203 -47.74 -19.00 15.77
CA GLY A 203 -47.18 -20.03 14.89
C GLY A 203 -45.71 -19.74 14.55
N ILE A 204 -45.39 -18.50 14.17
CA ILE A 204 -44.01 -18.07 13.90
C ILE A 204 -43.13 -18.23 15.16
N LEU A 205 -43.60 -17.77 16.32
CA LEU A 205 -42.89 -17.92 17.59
C LEU A 205 -42.67 -19.40 17.98
N TYR A 206 -43.63 -20.27 17.66
CA TYR A 206 -43.46 -21.71 17.84
C TYR A 206 -42.40 -22.29 16.90
N ILE A 207 -42.36 -21.87 15.63
CA ILE A 207 -41.31 -22.27 14.68
C ILE A 207 -39.94 -21.77 15.17
N LEU A 208 -39.81 -20.48 15.52
CA LEU A 208 -38.58 -19.87 16.04
C LEU A 208 -38.03 -20.59 17.28
N LYS A 209 -38.90 -21.04 18.18
CA LYS A 209 -38.51 -21.76 19.39
C LYS A 209 -38.14 -23.23 19.15
N ASN A 210 -38.57 -23.81 18.03
CA ASN A 210 -38.37 -25.23 17.71
C ASN A 210 -37.72 -25.41 16.32
N VAL A 211 -36.87 -24.47 15.88
CA VAL A 211 -36.06 -24.63 14.67
C VAL A 211 -35.18 -25.88 14.88
N PRO A 212 -35.32 -26.94 14.05
CA PRO A 212 -34.57 -28.16 14.31
C PRO A 212 -33.08 -27.95 14.06
N SER A 213 -32.26 -28.31 15.04
CA SER A 213 -30.78 -28.25 14.95
C SER A 213 -30.17 -29.22 13.93
N GLU A 214 -31.00 -29.99 13.24
CA GLU A 214 -30.61 -30.96 12.20
C GLU A 214 -30.71 -30.38 10.78
N VAL A 215 -31.31 -29.18 10.62
CA VAL A 215 -31.41 -28.48 9.32
C VAL A 215 -30.22 -27.55 9.17
N ALA A 216 -29.29 -27.89 8.28
CA ALA A 216 -28.05 -27.14 8.05
C ALA A 216 -27.99 -26.48 6.66
N GLY A 217 -27.14 -25.46 6.52
CA GLY A 217 -26.87 -24.77 5.27
C GLY A 217 -28.12 -24.17 4.60
N LYS A 218 -28.25 -24.33 3.28
CA LYS A 218 -29.27 -23.65 2.48
C LYS A 218 -30.72 -23.86 2.96
N GLN A 219 -31.07 -25.06 3.43
CA GLN A 219 -32.42 -25.32 3.95
C GLN A 219 -32.74 -24.49 5.20
N ARG A 220 -31.73 -24.20 6.04
CA ARG A 220 -31.86 -23.31 7.20
C ARG A 220 -32.03 -21.86 6.73
N GLN A 221 -31.20 -21.40 5.79
CA GLN A 221 -31.32 -20.06 5.19
C GLN A 221 -32.71 -19.83 4.56
N ASP A 222 -33.20 -20.76 3.74
CA ASP A 222 -34.54 -20.68 3.11
C ASP A 222 -35.66 -20.61 4.18
N GLN A 223 -35.53 -21.37 5.28
CA GLN A 223 -36.47 -21.33 6.41
C GLN A 223 -36.39 -19.99 7.18
N ILE A 224 -35.19 -19.45 7.40
CA ILE A 224 -34.96 -18.16 8.07
C ILE A 224 -35.56 -17.02 7.25
N ALA A 225 -35.30 -16.99 5.94
CA ALA A 225 -35.88 -16.02 5.02
C ALA A 225 -37.42 -16.08 4.99
N PHE A 226 -37.99 -17.29 4.97
CA PHE A 226 -39.44 -17.49 5.07
C PHE A 226 -40.02 -16.95 6.39
N ILE A 227 -39.37 -17.24 7.53
CA ILE A 227 -39.80 -16.74 8.84
C ILE A 227 -39.72 -15.21 8.90
N LYS A 228 -38.61 -14.61 8.46
CA LYS A 228 -38.46 -13.14 8.37
C LYS A 228 -39.57 -12.52 7.51
N GLY A 229 -39.85 -13.11 6.35
CA GLY A 229 -40.92 -12.69 5.44
C GLY A 229 -42.31 -12.72 6.09
N LEU A 230 -42.62 -13.75 6.89
CA LEU A 230 -43.88 -13.81 7.63
C LEU A 230 -43.97 -12.76 8.75
N VAL A 231 -42.88 -12.48 9.49
CA VAL A 231 -42.87 -11.41 10.49
C VAL A 231 -43.04 -10.04 9.81
N TRP A 232 -42.39 -9.84 8.66
CA TRP A 232 -42.48 -8.60 7.88
C TRP A 232 -43.87 -8.39 7.28
N GLU A 233 -44.54 -9.44 6.78
CA GLU A 233 -45.95 -9.39 6.37
C GLU A 233 -46.83 -8.89 7.53
N LEU A 234 -46.68 -9.47 8.72
CA LEU A 234 -47.46 -9.08 9.90
C LEU A 234 -47.16 -7.63 10.35
N TYR A 235 -45.90 -7.22 10.34
CA TYR A 235 -45.45 -5.87 10.69
C TYR A 235 -45.97 -4.80 9.70
N THR A 236 -46.01 -5.11 8.41
CA THR A 236 -46.46 -4.16 7.37
C THR A 236 -47.97 -4.13 7.19
N THR A 237 -48.69 -5.22 7.47
CA THR A 237 -50.14 -5.33 7.21
C THR A 237 -51.03 -5.13 8.44
N ASN A 238 -50.50 -5.20 9.66
CA ASN A 238 -51.29 -5.08 10.89
C ASN A 238 -50.70 -4.02 11.84
N ASP A 239 -51.33 -2.84 11.89
CA ASP A 239 -50.87 -1.70 12.70
C ASP A 239 -50.64 -2.06 14.18
N ALA A 240 -51.49 -2.89 14.77
CA ALA A 240 -51.37 -3.29 16.17
C ALA A 240 -50.19 -4.26 16.44
N ILE A 241 -49.75 -5.01 15.42
CA ILE A 241 -48.51 -5.80 15.50
C ILE A 241 -47.29 -4.90 15.27
N ARG A 242 -47.38 -3.92 14.35
CA ARG A 242 -46.34 -2.93 14.11
C ARG A 242 -46.02 -2.15 15.39
N GLU A 243 -47.02 -1.47 15.95
CA GLU A 243 -46.92 -0.71 17.20
C GLU A 243 -46.37 -1.58 18.35
N PHE A 244 -46.80 -2.83 18.45
CA PHE A 244 -46.30 -3.75 19.47
C PHE A 244 -44.80 -4.10 19.32
N ILE A 245 -44.34 -4.30 18.07
CA ILE A 245 -42.93 -4.57 17.79
C ILE A 245 -42.09 -3.31 18.04
N ASP A 246 -42.56 -2.15 17.56
CA ASP A 246 -41.89 -0.85 17.74
C ASP A 246 -41.76 -0.48 19.24
N GLU A 247 -42.82 -0.67 20.03
CA GLU A 247 -42.79 -0.46 21.49
C GLU A 247 -41.81 -1.40 22.20
N ASN A 248 -41.72 -2.67 21.78
CA ASN A 248 -40.74 -3.59 22.37
C ASN A 248 -39.32 -3.17 21.99
N ILE A 249 -39.07 -2.78 20.74
CA ILE A 249 -37.76 -2.27 20.30
C ILE A 249 -37.36 -1.03 21.11
N GLN A 250 -38.28 -0.07 21.27
CA GLN A 250 -38.06 1.11 22.12
C GLN A 250 -37.74 0.71 23.57
N THR A 251 -38.41 -0.31 24.11
CA THR A 251 -38.16 -0.78 25.48
C THR A 251 -36.80 -1.47 25.62
N PHE A 252 -36.34 -2.21 24.60
CA PHE A 252 -34.99 -2.80 24.59
C PHE A 252 -33.91 -1.71 24.46
N ASN A 253 -34.15 -0.67 23.66
CA ASN A 253 -33.19 0.41 23.40
C ASN A 253 -32.88 1.31 24.60
N GLY A 254 -33.59 1.14 25.72
CA GLY A 254 -33.31 1.79 26.99
C GLY A 254 -33.58 3.30 27.00
N GLU A 255 -33.27 3.92 28.14
CA GLU A 255 -33.40 5.35 28.40
C GLU A 255 -32.03 5.86 28.92
N PRO A 256 -31.31 6.71 28.14
CA PRO A 256 -30.04 7.26 28.57
C PRO A 256 -30.12 7.96 29.93
N GLY A 257 -29.20 7.62 30.84
CA GLY A 257 -29.23 8.03 32.25
C GLY A 257 -29.94 7.06 33.21
N ASN A 258 -30.46 5.93 32.71
CA ASN A 258 -31.04 4.85 33.50
C ASN A 258 -30.43 3.49 33.07
N SER A 259 -29.25 3.13 33.60
CA SER A 259 -28.48 1.95 33.17
C SER A 259 -29.27 0.64 33.18
N GLU A 260 -30.12 0.42 34.20
CA GLU A 260 -30.97 -0.79 34.33
C GLU A 260 -31.98 -0.96 33.18
N SER A 261 -32.31 0.11 32.45
CA SER A 261 -33.21 0.02 31.28
C SER A 261 -32.57 -0.70 30.09
N PHE A 262 -31.24 -0.75 30.03
CA PHE A 262 -30.49 -1.39 28.94
C PHE A 262 -30.27 -2.90 29.15
N ASN A 263 -30.62 -3.44 30.33
CA ASN A 263 -30.42 -4.87 30.66
C ASN A 263 -31.04 -5.81 29.60
N LEU A 264 -32.17 -5.44 28.99
CA LEU A 264 -32.84 -6.22 27.95
C LEU A 264 -32.01 -6.31 26.65
N LEU A 265 -31.36 -5.21 26.27
CA LEU A 265 -30.49 -5.17 25.11
C LEU A 265 -29.13 -5.80 25.42
N ASP A 266 -28.57 -5.65 26.62
CA ASP A 266 -27.36 -6.38 27.02
C ASP A 266 -27.57 -7.91 27.02
N ASP A 267 -28.67 -8.39 27.62
CA ASP A 267 -29.08 -9.80 27.57
C ASP A 267 -29.33 -10.29 26.13
N LEU A 268 -29.70 -9.41 25.20
CA LEU A 268 -29.90 -9.75 23.79
C LEU A 268 -28.58 -9.79 23.02
N LEU A 269 -27.68 -8.83 23.27
CA LEU A 269 -26.35 -8.74 22.69
C LEU A 269 -25.46 -9.91 23.11
N ASN A 270 -25.69 -10.47 24.32
CA ASN A 270 -24.98 -11.65 24.79
C ASN A 270 -25.39 -12.98 24.13
N ASP A 271 -26.54 -13.06 23.44
CA ASP A 271 -26.94 -14.24 22.64
C ASP A 271 -26.29 -14.30 21.25
N GLN A 272 -25.70 -13.19 20.79
CA GLN A 272 -25.27 -13.03 19.41
C GLN A 272 -23.97 -13.79 19.12
N PHE A 273 -23.77 -14.15 17.86
CA PHE A 273 -22.55 -14.82 17.40
C PHE A 273 -21.32 -13.90 17.35
N TYR A 274 -21.51 -12.60 17.57
CA TYR A 274 -20.47 -11.58 17.67
C TYR A 274 -20.46 -10.88 19.02
N ARG A 275 -19.34 -10.25 19.35
CA ARG A 275 -19.14 -9.40 20.53
C ARG A 275 -18.74 -8.01 20.07
N LEU A 276 -19.64 -7.04 20.21
CA LEU A 276 -19.30 -5.62 20.08
C LEU A 276 -18.27 -5.23 21.14
N ALA A 277 -17.19 -4.57 20.72
CA ALA A 277 -16.12 -4.16 21.60
C ALA A 277 -15.57 -2.77 21.22
N PHE A 278 -15.00 -2.09 22.21
CA PHE A 278 -14.19 -0.90 21.98
C PHE A 278 -13.04 -1.25 21.03
N TRP A 279 -12.79 -0.43 20.02
CA TRP A 279 -11.90 -0.79 18.93
C TRP A 279 -10.47 -1.16 19.38
N LYS A 280 -10.00 -0.63 20.52
CA LYS A 280 -8.70 -0.98 21.14
C LYS A 280 -8.57 -2.44 21.55
N VAL A 281 -9.68 -3.11 21.90
CA VAL A 281 -9.71 -4.54 22.26
C VAL A 281 -9.21 -5.40 21.09
N GLY A 282 -9.38 -4.93 19.84
CA GLY A 282 -8.88 -5.61 18.65
C GLY A 282 -7.36 -5.69 18.51
N ALA A 283 -6.57 -5.06 19.39
CA ALA A 283 -5.12 -5.30 19.44
C ALA A 283 -4.73 -6.53 20.28
N GLU A 284 -5.57 -6.93 21.24
CA GLU A 284 -5.26 -7.92 22.28
C GLU A 284 -6.13 -9.19 22.18
N GLU A 285 -7.41 -9.07 21.82
CA GLU A 285 -8.37 -10.19 21.78
C GLU A 285 -8.85 -10.52 20.34
N MET A 286 -8.00 -10.30 19.33
CA MET A 286 -8.35 -10.52 17.92
C MET A 286 -8.52 -12.01 17.60
N ASN A 287 -9.66 -12.37 16.99
CA ASN A 287 -10.06 -13.74 16.66
C ASN A 287 -10.49 -13.96 15.19
N TYR A 288 -10.10 -13.02 14.32
CA TYR A 288 -10.08 -13.17 12.86
C TYR A 288 -8.79 -12.56 12.30
N ARG A 289 -8.25 -13.08 11.19
CA ARG A 289 -7.06 -12.47 10.56
C ARG A 289 -7.44 -11.17 9.86
N ARG A 290 -6.67 -10.10 10.11
CA ARG A 290 -6.83 -8.78 9.49
C ARG A 290 -5.87 -8.56 8.32
N PHE A 291 -6.18 -7.60 7.46
CA PHE A 291 -5.14 -6.92 6.68
C PHE A 291 -4.35 -6.00 7.62
N PHE A 292 -3.05 -6.26 7.75
CA PHE A 292 -2.17 -5.61 8.72
C PHE A 292 -2.78 -5.54 10.13
N THR A 293 -3.13 -4.33 10.57
CA THR A 293 -3.72 -4.02 11.88
C THR A 293 -5.06 -3.29 11.74
N VAL A 294 -5.70 -3.38 10.56
CA VAL A 294 -6.94 -2.67 10.23
C VAL A 294 -8.11 -3.57 10.63
N ASN A 295 -8.92 -3.14 11.60
CA ASN A 295 -10.03 -3.94 12.11
C ASN A 295 -11.14 -4.10 11.05
N GLU A 296 -11.29 -3.09 10.20
CA GLU A 296 -12.27 -2.94 9.14
C GLU A 296 -11.99 -3.81 7.90
N LEU A 297 -10.88 -4.57 7.87
CA LEU A 297 -10.50 -5.44 6.75
C LEU A 297 -10.26 -6.86 7.24
N ILE A 298 -11.23 -7.74 7.00
CA ILE A 298 -11.22 -9.15 7.38
C ILE A 298 -10.64 -10.00 6.25
N SER A 299 -9.76 -10.94 6.59
CA SER A 299 -9.05 -11.73 5.58
C SER A 299 -9.88 -12.92 5.08
N VAL A 300 -9.73 -13.22 3.80
CA VAL A 300 -10.41 -14.32 3.10
C VAL A 300 -9.48 -15.54 3.02
N LYS A 301 -10.04 -16.74 3.08
CA LYS A 301 -9.32 -18.02 2.91
C LYS A 301 -9.21 -18.41 1.44
N VAL A 302 -8.47 -17.64 0.64
CA VAL A 302 -8.36 -17.87 -0.82
C VAL A 302 -7.64 -19.20 -1.17
N GLU A 303 -6.95 -19.83 -0.21
CA GLU A 303 -6.45 -21.20 -0.33
C GLU A 303 -7.58 -22.25 -0.47
N GLU A 304 -8.80 -21.94 -0.01
CA GLU A 304 -9.98 -22.79 -0.21
C GLU A 304 -10.54 -22.62 -1.63
N LEU A 305 -10.59 -23.72 -2.40
CA LEU A 305 -10.95 -23.66 -3.83
C LEU A 305 -12.34 -23.06 -4.10
N ARG A 306 -13.31 -23.24 -3.18
CA ARG A 306 -14.64 -22.62 -3.28
C ARG A 306 -14.58 -21.09 -3.17
N VAL A 307 -13.73 -20.59 -2.29
CA VAL A 307 -13.52 -19.15 -2.04
C VAL A 307 -12.85 -18.52 -3.25
N PHE A 308 -11.70 -19.09 -3.68
CA PHE A 308 -10.99 -18.67 -4.89
C PHE A 308 -11.92 -18.62 -6.12
N ASN A 309 -12.70 -19.68 -6.35
CA ASN A 309 -13.62 -19.71 -7.49
C ASN A 309 -14.72 -18.65 -7.39
N ASN A 310 -15.22 -18.33 -6.20
CA ASN A 310 -16.23 -17.28 -6.04
C ASN A 310 -15.63 -15.89 -6.29
N THR A 311 -14.49 -15.55 -5.68
CA THR A 311 -13.84 -14.24 -5.84
C THR A 311 -13.28 -14.02 -7.25
N HIS A 312 -12.85 -15.07 -7.95
CA HIS A 312 -12.19 -14.95 -9.26
C HIS A 312 -13.05 -15.35 -10.47
N SER A 313 -14.33 -15.67 -10.31
CA SER A 313 -15.20 -15.99 -11.47
C SER A 313 -15.54 -14.77 -12.32
N PHE A 314 -15.73 -13.60 -11.70
CA PHE A 314 -15.97 -12.38 -12.47
C PHE A 314 -14.68 -11.86 -13.14
N ILE A 315 -13.53 -11.96 -12.46
CA ILE A 315 -12.20 -11.67 -13.04
C ILE A 315 -11.94 -12.57 -14.27
N GLN A 316 -12.15 -13.89 -14.16
CA GLN A 316 -12.02 -14.82 -15.29
C GLN A 316 -12.90 -14.41 -16.47
N LYS A 317 -14.19 -14.09 -16.23
CA LYS A 317 -15.11 -13.67 -17.27
C LYS A 317 -14.57 -12.42 -18.03
N LEU A 318 -14.05 -11.43 -17.31
CA LEU A 318 -13.52 -10.20 -17.91
C LEU A 318 -12.21 -10.44 -18.69
N VAL A 319 -11.41 -11.44 -18.30
CA VAL A 319 -10.27 -11.92 -19.09
C VAL A 319 -10.73 -12.67 -20.35
N GLU A 320 -11.69 -13.58 -20.23
CA GLU A 320 -12.26 -14.36 -21.35
C GLU A 320 -12.97 -13.47 -22.39
N GLU A 321 -13.61 -12.39 -21.95
CA GLU A 321 -14.19 -11.35 -22.80
C GLU A 321 -13.13 -10.42 -23.43
N GLY A 322 -11.84 -10.58 -23.11
CA GLY A 322 -10.73 -9.75 -23.59
C GLY A 322 -10.72 -8.32 -23.05
N LYS A 323 -11.50 -8.05 -21.98
CA LYS A 323 -11.60 -6.73 -21.36
C LYS A 323 -10.40 -6.45 -20.46
N PHE A 324 -9.87 -7.48 -19.81
CA PHE A 324 -8.60 -7.44 -19.07
C PHE A 324 -7.50 -8.15 -19.86
N THR A 325 -6.38 -7.46 -20.09
CA THR A 325 -5.19 -8.02 -20.75
C THR A 325 -4.07 -8.34 -19.75
N GLY A 326 -4.17 -7.84 -18.52
CA GLY A 326 -3.34 -8.23 -17.39
C GLY A 326 -3.99 -7.99 -16.03
N LEU A 327 -3.35 -8.51 -14.98
CA LEU A 327 -3.76 -8.44 -13.58
C LEU A 327 -2.58 -8.00 -12.70
N ARG A 328 -2.82 -7.10 -11.74
CA ARG A 328 -1.90 -6.80 -10.64
C ARG A 328 -2.50 -7.37 -9.36
N ILE A 329 -1.75 -8.21 -8.66
CA ILE A 329 -2.20 -8.84 -7.41
C ILE A 329 -1.81 -7.98 -6.22
N ASP A 330 -2.81 -7.51 -5.47
CA ASP A 330 -2.62 -6.83 -4.19
C ASP A 330 -2.15 -7.78 -3.09
N HIS A 331 -1.20 -7.31 -2.28
CA HIS A 331 -0.74 -7.93 -1.04
C HIS A 331 -0.57 -9.46 -1.09
N ILE A 332 0.24 -9.96 -2.04
CA ILE A 332 0.51 -11.41 -2.20
C ILE A 332 1.07 -12.02 -0.91
N ASP A 333 1.85 -11.25 -0.15
CA ASP A 333 2.48 -11.67 1.10
C ASP A 333 1.49 -11.89 2.26
N GLY A 334 0.22 -11.51 2.12
CA GLY A 334 -0.83 -11.86 3.06
C GLY A 334 -1.36 -13.30 2.90
N LEU A 335 -1.15 -13.93 1.74
CA LEU A 335 -1.78 -15.21 1.41
C LEU A 335 -1.17 -16.39 2.19
N TYR A 336 -1.99 -17.41 2.45
CA TYR A 336 -1.57 -18.62 3.17
C TYR A 336 -0.53 -19.43 2.36
N ASN A 337 -0.80 -19.62 1.06
CA ASN A 337 0.13 -20.20 0.09
C ASN A 337 0.12 -19.38 -1.22
N PRO A 338 1.04 -18.40 -1.38
CA PRO A 338 1.17 -17.60 -2.59
C PRO A 338 1.38 -18.40 -3.88
N ILE A 339 2.21 -19.45 -3.84
CA ILE A 339 2.56 -20.27 -5.01
C ILE A 339 1.30 -20.95 -5.55
N GLN A 340 0.55 -21.64 -4.70
CA GLN A 340 -0.71 -22.28 -5.07
C GLN A 340 -1.76 -21.28 -5.59
N TYR A 341 -1.78 -20.06 -5.06
CA TYR A 341 -2.68 -19.03 -5.56
C TYR A 341 -2.31 -18.59 -6.98
N ILE A 342 -1.02 -18.39 -7.27
CA ILE A 342 -0.51 -18.02 -8.60
C ILE A 342 -0.77 -19.14 -9.61
N GLU A 343 -0.46 -20.40 -9.28
CA GLU A 343 -0.76 -21.58 -10.10
C GLU A 343 -2.24 -21.63 -10.49
N ARG A 344 -3.15 -21.53 -9.51
CA ARG A 344 -4.59 -21.53 -9.76
C ARG A 344 -5.06 -20.32 -10.57
N LEU A 345 -4.45 -19.14 -10.38
CA LEU A 345 -4.77 -17.95 -11.16
C LEU A 345 -4.39 -18.18 -12.62
N ARG A 346 -3.19 -18.70 -12.89
CA ARG A 346 -2.72 -19.09 -14.23
C ARG A 346 -3.60 -20.14 -14.89
N GLU A 347 -3.98 -21.20 -14.18
CA GLU A 347 -4.94 -22.19 -14.69
C GLU A 347 -6.29 -21.56 -15.07
N LYS A 348 -6.72 -20.51 -14.37
CA LYS A 348 -8.04 -19.88 -14.52
C LYS A 348 -8.08 -18.75 -15.55
N THR A 349 -7.00 -17.99 -15.72
CA THR A 349 -6.93 -16.81 -16.62
C THR A 349 -6.02 -17.01 -17.83
N GLY A 350 -5.19 -18.05 -17.82
CA GLY A 350 -4.25 -18.34 -18.89
C GLY A 350 -3.14 -17.29 -19.05
N ASP A 351 -2.74 -17.10 -20.30
CA ASP A 351 -1.55 -16.35 -20.74
C ASP A 351 -1.80 -14.83 -20.85
N VAL A 352 -2.23 -14.22 -19.74
CA VAL A 352 -2.36 -12.77 -19.51
C VAL A 352 -1.15 -12.22 -18.76
N TYR A 353 -0.88 -10.91 -18.82
CA TYR A 353 0.20 -10.30 -18.01
C TYR A 353 -0.17 -10.29 -16.52
N ILE A 354 0.68 -10.78 -15.62
CA ILE A 354 0.44 -10.81 -14.18
C ILE A 354 1.64 -10.23 -13.43
N THR A 355 1.40 -9.23 -12.58
CA THR A 355 2.38 -8.69 -11.63
C THR A 355 1.89 -8.80 -10.19
N VAL A 356 2.82 -8.79 -9.25
CA VAL A 356 2.52 -8.82 -7.80
C VAL A 356 2.94 -7.54 -7.10
N GLU A 357 2.14 -7.08 -6.17
CA GLU A 357 2.63 -6.26 -5.08
C GLU A 357 3.39 -7.14 -4.09
N LYS A 358 4.72 -7.08 -4.19
CA LYS A 358 5.65 -7.71 -3.26
C LYS A 358 6.80 -6.73 -3.03
N ILE A 359 7.13 -6.49 -1.76
CA ILE A 359 8.23 -5.60 -1.38
C ILE A 359 9.49 -6.43 -1.19
N LEU A 360 10.54 -6.12 -1.95
CA LEU A 360 11.87 -6.75 -1.84
C LEU A 360 12.80 -5.84 -1.04
N GLU A 361 13.58 -6.41 -0.11
CA GLU A 361 14.79 -5.74 0.37
C GLU A 361 15.89 -5.70 -0.71
N LEU A 362 16.87 -4.81 -0.58
CA LEU A 362 17.93 -4.57 -1.59
C LEU A 362 18.83 -5.77 -1.94
N THR A 363 18.68 -6.91 -1.26
CA THR A 363 19.39 -8.17 -1.56
C THR A 363 18.45 -9.38 -1.50
N GLU A 364 17.13 -9.16 -1.59
CA GLU A 364 16.12 -10.20 -1.69
C GLU A 364 15.78 -10.42 -3.16
N ASP A 365 15.78 -11.67 -3.61
CA ASP A 365 15.34 -12.04 -4.95
C ASP A 365 13.86 -12.47 -4.93
N LEU A 366 13.10 -12.12 -5.97
CA LEU A 366 11.74 -12.63 -6.17
C LEU A 366 11.79 -14.14 -6.46
N PRO A 367 10.91 -14.99 -5.88
CA PRO A 367 10.95 -16.44 -6.10
C PRO A 367 10.79 -16.82 -7.59
N GLU A 368 11.84 -17.39 -8.18
CA GLU A 368 11.92 -17.74 -9.62
C GLU A 368 10.86 -18.75 -10.09
N ASN A 369 10.23 -19.48 -9.16
CA ASN A 369 9.20 -20.47 -9.47
C ASN A 369 7.78 -19.88 -9.54
N TRP A 370 7.61 -18.56 -9.38
CA TRP A 370 6.32 -17.90 -9.55
C TRP A 370 6.05 -17.64 -11.03
N GLU A 371 4.98 -18.21 -11.57
CA GLU A 371 4.51 -17.95 -12.93
C GLU A 371 3.90 -16.54 -13.02
N ILE A 372 4.72 -15.50 -13.04
CA ILE A 372 4.36 -14.07 -13.15
C ILE A 372 5.38 -13.33 -14.01
N GLU A 373 5.10 -12.08 -14.39
CA GLU A 373 6.03 -11.26 -15.16
C GLU A 373 6.89 -10.33 -14.28
N GLY A 374 6.57 -10.19 -12.99
CA GLY A 374 7.42 -9.52 -11.99
C GLY A 374 6.65 -8.78 -10.89
N THR A 375 7.31 -7.82 -10.25
CA THR A 375 6.74 -6.98 -9.19
C THR A 375 6.07 -5.73 -9.75
N SER A 376 5.38 -4.99 -8.88
CA SER A 376 4.91 -3.62 -9.14
C SER A 376 6.01 -2.53 -9.12
N GLY A 377 7.29 -2.89 -8.94
CA GLY A 377 8.43 -2.02 -9.25
C GLY A 377 9.06 -1.23 -8.09
N TYR A 378 8.71 -1.51 -6.83
CA TYR A 378 9.32 -0.84 -5.66
C TYR A 378 10.83 -1.14 -5.53
N ASP A 379 11.26 -2.30 -6.01
CA ASP A 379 12.67 -2.66 -6.23
C ASP A 379 13.37 -1.63 -7.15
N PHE A 380 12.85 -1.44 -8.36
CA PHE A 380 13.37 -0.46 -9.32
C PHE A 380 13.36 0.96 -8.75
N LEU A 381 12.27 1.35 -8.07
CA LEU A 381 12.14 2.66 -7.43
C LEU A 381 13.32 2.94 -6.49
N ASN A 382 13.63 2.02 -5.58
CA ASN A 382 14.67 2.22 -4.59
C ASN A 382 16.08 2.20 -5.21
N TYR A 383 16.31 1.35 -6.21
CA TYR A 383 17.56 1.33 -6.97
C TYR A 383 17.78 2.62 -7.78
N VAL A 384 16.77 3.10 -8.52
CA VAL A 384 16.87 4.32 -9.36
C VAL A 384 16.94 5.59 -8.51
N ASN A 385 16.24 5.64 -7.37
CA ASN A 385 16.35 6.73 -6.41
C ASN A 385 17.75 6.76 -5.75
N GLY A 386 18.27 5.59 -5.36
CA GLY A 386 19.58 5.46 -4.73
C GLY A 386 20.75 5.94 -5.61
N VAL A 387 20.65 5.86 -6.94
CA VAL A 387 21.65 6.41 -7.88
C VAL A 387 21.59 7.93 -8.06
N PHE A 388 20.85 8.66 -7.23
CA PHE A 388 21.00 10.12 -7.10
C PHE A 388 21.59 10.55 -5.75
N CYS A 389 21.86 9.61 -4.83
CA CYS A 389 22.56 9.88 -3.58
C CYS A 389 24.09 9.78 -3.73
N GLN A 390 24.83 10.76 -3.20
CA GLN A 390 26.30 10.78 -3.22
C GLN A 390 26.88 9.97 -2.05
N THR A 391 27.11 8.68 -2.30
CA THR A 391 27.44 7.67 -1.27
C THR A 391 28.66 8.02 -0.41
N GLU A 392 29.61 8.78 -0.96
CA GLU A 392 30.81 9.28 -0.29
C GLU A 392 30.49 10.19 0.91
N ASN A 393 29.33 10.85 0.90
CA ASN A 393 28.89 11.79 1.93
C ASN A 393 28.10 11.14 3.07
N GLU A 394 27.94 9.81 3.11
CA GLU A 394 27.21 9.09 4.17
C GLU A 394 27.68 9.48 5.58
N SER A 395 29.00 9.42 5.80
CA SER A 395 29.63 9.77 7.09
C SER A 395 29.51 11.25 7.48
N SER A 396 29.12 12.12 6.54
CA SER A 396 28.77 13.51 6.83
C SER A 396 27.30 13.61 7.24
N PHE A 397 26.40 12.99 6.48
CA PHE A 397 24.97 12.93 6.81
C PHE A 397 24.68 12.27 8.17
N ASP A 398 25.41 11.23 8.53
CA ASP A 398 25.36 10.64 9.87
C ASP A 398 25.65 11.68 10.97
N LYS A 399 26.72 12.47 10.81
CA LYS A 399 27.11 13.48 11.80
C LYS A 399 26.08 14.61 11.88
N ILE A 400 25.61 15.10 10.74
CA ILE A 400 24.61 16.18 10.66
C ILE A 400 23.35 15.75 11.41
N TYR A 401 22.80 14.59 11.04
CA TYR A 401 21.60 14.05 11.67
C TYR A 401 21.80 13.81 13.18
N GLN A 402 22.84 13.07 13.56
CA GLN A 402 23.10 12.73 14.97
C GLN A 402 23.35 13.97 15.85
N ASN A 403 24.05 14.99 15.33
CA ASN A 403 24.30 16.23 16.05
C ASN A 403 23.02 17.08 16.18
N PHE A 404 22.19 17.16 15.12
CA PHE A 404 20.97 17.95 15.15
C PHE A 404 19.91 17.37 16.09
N ILE A 405 19.72 16.04 16.08
CA ILE A 405 18.73 15.36 16.94
C ILE A 405 19.26 14.95 18.32
N GLY A 406 20.58 14.98 18.54
CA GLY A 406 21.20 14.62 19.82
C GLY A 406 21.19 13.12 20.14
N SER A 407 21.00 12.25 19.15
CA SER A 407 20.93 10.79 19.29
C SER A 407 21.92 10.09 18.36
N ARG A 408 22.36 8.88 18.73
CA ARG A 408 23.26 8.02 17.95
C ARG A 408 22.72 6.61 17.76
N ALA A 409 21.40 6.44 17.81
CA ALA A 409 20.76 5.15 17.56
C ALA A 409 21.05 4.67 16.12
N ALA A 410 21.51 3.42 15.99
CA ALA A 410 21.70 2.79 14.69
C ALA A 410 20.33 2.43 14.07
N TYR A 411 20.24 2.48 12.73
CA TYR A 411 19.01 2.15 12.00
C TYR A 411 18.43 0.78 12.39
N SER A 412 19.27 -0.26 12.48
CA SER A 412 18.86 -1.61 12.88
C SER A 412 18.27 -1.69 14.29
N SER A 413 18.78 -0.89 15.23
CA SER A 413 18.18 -0.77 16.57
C SER A 413 16.79 -0.14 16.50
N VAL A 414 16.61 0.93 15.71
CA VAL A 414 15.30 1.56 15.52
C VAL A 414 14.31 0.60 14.84
N VAL A 415 14.75 -0.19 13.84
CA VAL A 415 13.93 -1.25 13.22
C VAL A 415 13.47 -2.26 14.27
N LYS A 416 14.39 -2.81 15.07
CA LYS A 416 14.04 -3.80 16.11
C LYS A 416 13.06 -3.21 17.14
N ASP A 417 13.37 -2.03 17.68
CA ASP A 417 12.55 -1.36 18.70
C ASP A 417 11.13 -1.06 18.18
N LYS A 418 10.99 -0.62 16.92
CA LYS A 418 9.67 -0.29 16.35
C LYS A 418 8.88 -1.52 15.90
N LYS A 419 9.55 -2.61 15.46
CA LYS A 419 8.89 -3.92 15.32
C LYS A 419 8.37 -4.42 16.68
N HIS A 420 9.17 -4.37 17.76
CA HIS A 420 8.67 -4.72 19.11
C HIS A 420 7.47 -3.87 19.54
N LEU A 421 7.51 -2.55 19.30
CA LEU A 421 6.40 -1.65 19.62
C LEU A 421 5.08 -2.08 18.95
N ILE A 422 5.11 -2.36 17.63
CA ILE A 422 3.92 -2.82 16.89
C ILE A 422 3.46 -4.20 17.37
N LEU A 423 4.41 -5.11 17.61
CA LEU A 423 4.14 -6.45 18.11
C LEU A 423 3.41 -6.42 19.46
N GLU A 424 3.82 -5.53 20.37
CA GLU A 424 3.21 -5.37 21.69
C GLU A 424 1.93 -4.53 21.73
N LYS A 425 1.69 -3.63 20.76
CA LYS A 425 0.59 -2.65 20.80
C LYS A 425 -0.50 -2.83 19.76
N ASN A 426 -0.25 -3.61 18.70
CA ASN A 426 -1.17 -3.76 17.58
C ASN A 426 -1.40 -5.23 17.16
N LEU A 427 -0.42 -6.11 17.38
CA LEU A 427 -0.45 -7.54 17.03
C LEU A 427 -0.35 -8.45 18.28
N ALA A 428 -0.70 -7.94 19.47
CA ALA A 428 -0.50 -8.68 20.72
C ALA A 428 -1.33 -9.98 20.76
N GLY A 429 -2.59 -9.91 20.32
CA GLY A 429 -3.47 -11.08 20.20
C GLY A 429 -3.03 -12.06 19.10
N ASP A 430 -2.53 -11.56 17.96
CA ASP A 430 -1.99 -12.39 16.87
C ASP A 430 -0.80 -13.25 17.36
N ILE A 431 0.05 -12.67 18.21
CA ILE A 431 1.20 -13.36 18.83
C ILE A 431 0.76 -14.33 19.93
N ASP A 432 -0.26 -14.00 20.73
CA ASP A 432 -0.83 -14.94 21.71
C ASP A 432 -1.46 -16.15 21.01
N ASN A 433 -2.14 -15.96 19.88
CA ASN A 433 -2.66 -17.04 19.04
C ASN A 433 -1.53 -17.94 18.52
N LEU A 434 -0.42 -17.38 18.01
CA LEU A 434 0.77 -18.18 17.63
C LEU A 434 1.40 -18.92 18.83
N ALA A 435 1.49 -18.28 19.99
CA ALA A 435 2.08 -18.88 21.19
C ALA A 435 1.22 -20.04 21.72
N LEU A 436 -0.11 -19.94 21.65
CA LEU A 436 -1.05 -21.02 21.99
C LEU A 436 -0.91 -22.20 21.03
N LEU A 437 -0.84 -21.96 19.71
CA LEU A 437 -0.56 -23.00 18.72
C LEU A 437 0.77 -23.70 19.02
N LEU A 438 1.84 -22.94 19.24
CA LEU A 438 3.16 -23.50 19.54
C LEU A 438 3.17 -24.28 20.86
N LYS A 439 2.43 -23.84 21.88
CA LYS A 439 2.30 -24.55 23.15
C LYS A 439 1.58 -25.89 23.00
N ASN A 440 0.50 -25.92 22.21
CA ASN A 440 -0.22 -27.15 21.89
C ASN A 440 0.66 -28.17 21.15
N ILE A 441 1.54 -27.69 20.26
CA ILE A 441 2.54 -28.52 19.59
C ILE A 441 3.63 -28.98 20.57
N SER A 442 4.21 -28.08 21.37
CA SER A 442 5.35 -28.39 22.24
C SER A 442 4.99 -29.35 23.38
N SER A 443 3.76 -29.28 23.92
CA SER A 443 3.30 -30.17 24.98
C SER A 443 3.11 -31.64 24.55
N LYS A 444 3.23 -31.96 23.27
CA LYS A 444 3.34 -33.35 22.79
C LYS A 444 4.76 -33.92 22.99
N TYR A 445 5.76 -33.04 23.16
CA TYR A 445 7.15 -33.40 23.34
C TYR A 445 7.54 -33.43 24.82
N ARG A 446 8.25 -34.48 25.24
CA ARG A 446 8.71 -34.62 26.64
C ARG A 446 9.55 -33.44 27.11
N TYR A 447 10.40 -32.89 26.24
CA TYR A 447 11.24 -31.72 26.51
C TYR A 447 10.51 -30.38 26.33
N GLY A 448 9.41 -30.36 25.56
CA GLY A 448 8.61 -29.16 25.28
C GLY A 448 7.47 -28.92 26.28
N ASN A 449 7.30 -29.81 27.26
CA ASN A 449 6.31 -29.66 28.33
C ASN A 449 6.61 -28.46 29.25
N ASP A 450 7.88 -28.26 29.59
CA ASP A 450 8.32 -27.19 30.50
C ASP A 450 8.36 -25.81 29.83
N PHE A 451 8.17 -25.72 28.50
CA PHE A 451 8.07 -24.43 27.81
C PHE A 451 6.83 -23.68 28.30
N THR A 452 7.04 -22.49 28.85
CA THR A 452 5.94 -21.64 29.33
C THR A 452 5.33 -20.86 28.17
N LEU A 453 4.02 -20.56 28.23
CA LEU A 453 3.36 -19.77 27.18
C LEU A 453 4.05 -18.40 26.99
N ASN A 454 4.46 -17.75 28.08
CA ASN A 454 5.23 -16.50 28.04
C ASN A 454 6.63 -16.66 27.44
N GLY A 455 7.31 -17.80 27.69
CA GLY A 455 8.60 -18.12 27.06
C GLY A 455 8.46 -18.26 25.54
N LEU A 456 7.45 -19.01 25.09
CA LEU A 456 7.13 -19.17 23.67
C LEU A 456 6.72 -17.84 23.03
N LYS A 457 5.87 -17.04 23.69
CA LYS A 457 5.47 -15.69 23.24
C LYS A 457 6.68 -14.81 22.96
N ARG A 458 7.62 -14.75 23.91
CA ARG A 458 8.85 -13.97 23.81
C ARG A 458 9.82 -14.50 22.75
N ALA A 459 9.93 -15.83 22.60
CA ALA A 459 10.78 -16.45 21.58
C ALA A 459 10.24 -16.18 20.15
N ILE A 460 8.92 -16.30 19.94
CA ILE A 460 8.25 -15.93 18.69
C ILE A 460 8.47 -14.45 18.38
N ALA A 461 8.29 -13.57 19.38
CA ALA A 461 8.49 -12.13 19.20
C ALA A 461 9.93 -11.78 18.80
N GLU A 462 10.94 -12.34 19.48
CA GLU A 462 12.35 -12.12 19.16
C GLU A 462 12.68 -12.57 17.73
N VAL A 463 12.19 -13.73 17.30
CA VAL A 463 12.36 -14.23 15.91
C VAL A 463 11.69 -13.30 14.89
N LEU A 464 10.43 -12.92 15.11
CA LEU A 464 9.68 -12.06 14.19
C LEU A 464 10.26 -10.65 14.07
N THR A 465 10.79 -10.08 15.14
CA THR A 465 11.42 -8.75 15.09
C THR A 465 12.80 -8.75 14.41
N LEU A 466 13.49 -9.90 14.39
CA LEU A 466 14.80 -10.06 13.76
C LEU A 466 14.74 -10.45 12.28
N PHE A 467 13.58 -10.84 11.74
CA PHE A 467 13.45 -11.13 10.30
C PHE A 467 13.85 -9.92 9.43
N PRO A 468 14.82 -10.08 8.50
CA PRO A 468 15.29 -8.98 7.65
C PRO A 468 14.37 -8.73 6.44
N ILE A 469 13.57 -9.71 6.02
CA ILE A 469 12.65 -9.67 4.88
C ILE A 469 11.19 -9.68 5.34
N TYR A 470 10.25 -9.43 4.43
CA TYR A 470 8.80 -9.42 4.73
C TYR A 470 8.32 -10.81 5.20
N ARG A 471 8.64 -11.87 4.46
CA ARG A 471 8.29 -13.26 4.82
C ARG A 471 9.14 -14.27 4.05
N THR A 472 9.13 -15.51 4.54
CA THR A 472 9.58 -16.70 3.82
C THR A 472 8.43 -17.31 3.01
N TYR A 473 8.74 -18.25 2.12
CA TYR A 473 7.80 -18.94 1.22
C TYR A 473 7.86 -20.48 1.36
N ILE A 474 7.99 -20.94 2.60
CA ILE A 474 7.85 -22.36 2.96
C ILE A 474 6.44 -22.83 2.57
N THR A 475 6.37 -24.04 2.01
CA THR A 475 5.15 -24.74 1.59
C THR A 475 5.03 -26.10 2.29
N PRO A 476 3.89 -26.81 2.18
CA PRO A 476 3.79 -28.21 2.63
C PRO A 476 4.81 -29.15 1.96
N ASP A 477 5.28 -28.81 0.76
CA ASP A 477 6.20 -29.62 -0.05
C ASP A 477 7.68 -29.36 0.28
N GLY A 478 8.01 -28.22 0.91
CA GLY A 478 9.35 -27.94 1.40
C GLY A 478 9.69 -26.47 1.63
N ILE A 479 11.00 -26.22 1.76
CA ILE A 479 11.64 -24.93 2.05
C ILE A 479 12.81 -24.71 1.08
N GLY A 480 12.91 -23.51 0.51
CA GLY A 480 14.03 -23.11 -0.36
C GLY A 480 15.32 -22.79 0.41
N ASP A 481 16.46 -22.82 -0.27
CA ASP A 481 17.76 -22.61 0.38
C ASP A 481 17.95 -21.18 0.93
N SER A 482 17.37 -20.16 0.29
CA SER A 482 17.38 -18.77 0.77
C SER A 482 16.58 -18.60 2.08
N ASP A 483 15.36 -19.15 2.14
CA ASP A 483 14.54 -19.19 3.35
C ASP A 483 15.26 -19.93 4.49
N ARG A 484 15.87 -21.09 4.17
CA ARG A 484 16.64 -21.89 5.14
C ARG A 484 17.80 -21.09 5.73
N ALA A 485 18.58 -20.42 4.90
CA ALA A 485 19.70 -19.59 5.35
C ALA A 485 19.21 -18.42 6.23
N THR A 486 18.16 -17.72 5.80
CA THR A 486 17.53 -16.61 6.54
C THR A 486 17.05 -17.05 7.92
N ILE A 487 16.35 -18.18 8.02
CA ILE A 487 15.86 -18.73 9.29
C ILE A 487 17.01 -19.11 10.22
N GLN A 488 18.06 -19.76 9.70
CA GLN A 488 19.22 -20.14 10.49
C GLN A 488 19.98 -18.91 11.04
N GLU A 489 20.12 -17.86 10.23
CA GLU A 489 20.72 -16.60 10.67
C GLU A 489 19.88 -15.91 11.75
N VAL A 490 18.58 -15.69 11.49
CA VAL A 490 17.64 -15.06 12.44
C VAL A 490 17.60 -15.81 13.78
N ILE A 491 17.55 -17.14 13.74
CA ILE A 491 17.58 -17.96 14.96
C ILE A 491 18.93 -17.85 15.68
N SER A 492 20.06 -17.84 14.97
CA SER A 492 21.38 -17.67 15.60
C SER A 492 21.45 -16.32 16.34
N GLN A 493 21.04 -15.24 15.68
CA GLN A 493 20.97 -13.91 16.29
C GLN A 493 20.02 -13.88 17.51
N ALA A 494 18.85 -14.52 17.42
CA ALA A 494 17.89 -14.61 18.53
C ALA A 494 18.46 -15.38 19.73
N LYS A 495 19.21 -16.47 19.49
CA LYS A 495 19.86 -17.28 20.54
C LYS A 495 20.96 -16.50 21.25
N GLU A 496 21.72 -15.66 20.53
CA GLU A 496 22.73 -14.78 21.11
C GLU A 496 22.11 -13.64 21.94
N GLN A 497 21.03 -13.03 21.45
CA GLN A 497 20.36 -11.90 22.11
C GLN A 497 19.50 -12.34 23.30
N THR A 498 18.87 -13.52 23.23
CA THR A 498 17.99 -14.06 24.29
C THR A 498 18.39 -15.48 24.72
N PRO A 499 19.57 -15.67 25.35
CA PRO A 499 20.09 -17.00 25.72
C PRO A 499 19.25 -17.75 26.77
N LEU A 500 18.34 -17.04 27.47
CA LEU A 500 17.40 -17.64 28.42
C LEU A 500 16.28 -18.46 27.75
N LEU A 501 16.07 -18.32 26.42
CA LEU A 501 15.04 -19.02 25.65
C LEU A 501 15.64 -19.99 24.62
N LEU A 502 16.87 -20.47 24.87
CA LEU A 502 17.63 -21.31 23.94
C LEU A 502 16.85 -22.57 23.49
N ASN A 503 16.08 -23.19 24.39
CA ASN A 503 15.32 -24.40 24.06
C ASN A 503 14.09 -24.09 23.20
N GLU A 504 13.35 -23.02 23.55
CA GLU A 504 12.22 -22.51 22.79
C GLU A 504 12.64 -22.08 21.38
N LEU A 505 13.75 -21.35 21.25
CA LEU A 505 14.29 -20.92 19.95
C LEU A 505 14.77 -22.10 19.10
N THR A 506 15.44 -23.09 19.71
CA THR A 506 15.84 -24.33 19.01
C THR A 506 14.62 -25.16 18.57
N PHE A 507 13.50 -25.08 19.30
CA PHE A 507 12.25 -25.72 18.89
C PHE A 507 11.58 -24.98 17.72
N ILE A 508 11.54 -23.65 17.76
CA ILE A 508 11.03 -22.82 16.64
C ILE A 508 11.84 -23.09 15.37
N GLU A 509 13.18 -23.13 15.45
CA GLU A 509 14.08 -23.48 14.34
C GLU A 509 13.70 -24.82 13.70
N LYS A 510 13.55 -25.87 14.51
CA LYS A 510 13.17 -27.21 14.05
C LYS A 510 11.82 -27.22 13.31
N LEU A 511 10.84 -26.46 13.79
CA LEU A 511 9.54 -26.31 13.13
C LEU A 511 9.67 -25.55 11.81
N MET A 512 10.34 -24.38 11.82
CA MET A 512 10.50 -23.51 10.64
C MET A 512 11.33 -24.18 9.53
N LEU A 513 12.30 -25.04 9.87
CA LEU A 513 13.06 -25.83 8.91
C LEU A 513 12.36 -27.12 8.44
N LEU A 514 11.13 -27.36 8.90
CA LEU A 514 10.33 -28.57 8.66
C LEU A 514 11.08 -29.89 8.99
N GLU A 515 11.89 -29.89 10.05
CA GLU A 515 12.68 -31.04 10.49
C GLU A 515 11.80 -32.05 11.27
N PHE A 516 10.85 -32.66 10.57
CA PHE A 516 9.88 -33.60 11.13
C PHE A 516 10.56 -34.82 11.78
N ASP A 517 10.12 -35.19 12.98
CA ASP A 517 10.50 -36.49 13.55
C ASP A 517 9.83 -37.64 12.78
N ASN A 518 10.56 -38.72 12.54
CA ASN A 518 10.04 -39.94 11.92
C ASN A 518 8.84 -40.57 12.64
N SER A 519 8.60 -40.20 13.90
CA SER A 519 7.47 -40.66 14.72
C SER A 519 6.22 -39.79 14.65
N LEU A 520 6.25 -38.64 13.96
CA LEU A 520 5.08 -37.76 13.85
C LEU A 520 3.98 -38.39 13.00
N THR A 521 2.75 -38.34 13.51
CA THR A 521 1.55 -38.65 12.73
C THR A 521 1.30 -37.58 11.66
N GLN A 522 0.50 -37.90 10.64
CA GLN A 522 0.15 -36.95 9.57
C GLN A 522 -0.47 -35.66 10.13
N THR A 523 -1.41 -35.76 11.07
CA THR A 523 -2.05 -34.62 11.73
C THR A 523 -1.08 -33.77 12.56
N GLU A 524 0.01 -34.35 13.07
CA GLU A 524 1.06 -33.58 13.76
C GLU A 524 1.99 -32.84 12.79
N ARG A 525 2.22 -33.40 11.60
CA ARG A 525 2.93 -32.68 10.52
C ARG A 525 2.09 -31.52 10.00
N GLU A 526 0.79 -31.74 9.82
CA GLU A 526 -0.18 -30.69 9.45
C GLU A 526 -0.23 -29.57 10.51
N GLN A 527 -0.14 -29.90 11.81
CA GLN A 527 0.00 -28.91 12.88
C GLN A 527 1.26 -28.04 12.76
N TRP A 528 2.40 -28.66 12.45
CA TRP A 528 3.66 -27.93 12.25
C TRP A 528 3.60 -27.02 11.03
N ILE A 529 3.14 -27.55 9.88
CA ILE A 529 2.97 -26.79 8.64
C ILE A 529 2.00 -25.62 8.87
N TYR A 530 0.88 -25.83 9.54
CA TYR A 530 -0.07 -24.77 9.89
C TYR A 530 0.61 -23.66 10.72
N PHE A 531 1.35 -24.00 11.78
CA PHE A 531 2.08 -23.00 12.57
C PHE A 531 3.08 -22.19 11.73
N VAL A 532 3.86 -22.85 10.88
CA VAL A 532 4.83 -22.20 9.98
C VAL A 532 4.12 -21.25 9.02
N LEU A 533 3.10 -21.73 8.30
CA LEU A 533 2.36 -20.92 7.32
C LEU A 533 1.66 -19.73 8.00
N ARG A 534 1.13 -19.88 9.22
CA ARG A 534 0.62 -18.76 10.02
C ARG A 534 1.71 -17.76 10.39
N MET A 535 2.90 -18.20 10.83
CA MET A 535 4.00 -17.26 11.15
C MET A 535 4.36 -16.39 9.94
N GLN A 536 4.41 -16.96 8.73
CA GLN A 536 4.71 -16.22 7.49
C GLN A 536 3.65 -15.17 7.15
N GLN A 537 2.37 -15.38 7.52
CA GLN A 537 1.31 -14.40 7.31
C GLN A 537 1.37 -13.21 8.30
N TYR A 538 2.15 -13.30 9.39
CA TYR A 538 2.28 -12.22 10.38
C TYR A 538 3.62 -11.48 10.30
N SER A 539 4.68 -12.07 9.72
CA SER A 539 5.97 -11.39 9.54
C SER A 539 5.86 -10.19 8.57
N GLY A 540 5.09 -10.34 7.49
CA GLY A 540 4.85 -9.27 6.51
C GLY A 540 4.16 -8.04 7.12
N PRO A 541 2.99 -8.21 7.78
CA PRO A 541 2.35 -7.16 8.58
C PRO A 541 3.26 -6.48 9.61
N LEU A 542 4.11 -7.24 10.30
CA LEU A 542 5.06 -6.69 11.25
C LEU A 542 6.16 -5.87 10.57
N MET A 543 6.62 -6.30 9.39
CA MET A 543 7.58 -5.55 8.58
C MET A 543 6.98 -4.22 8.11
N ALA A 544 5.81 -4.25 7.47
CA ALA A 544 5.12 -3.05 6.97
C ALA A 544 4.83 -2.04 8.10
N LYS A 545 4.12 -2.47 9.15
CA LYS A 545 3.72 -1.55 10.24
C LYS A 545 4.90 -1.15 11.14
N GLY A 546 5.88 -2.04 11.33
CA GLY A 546 7.08 -1.79 12.15
C GLY A 546 8.10 -0.91 11.46
N VAL A 547 8.36 -1.11 10.16
CA VAL A 547 9.36 -0.38 9.39
C VAL A 547 8.74 0.77 8.61
N GLU A 548 7.91 0.48 7.60
CA GLU A 548 7.38 1.54 6.72
C GLU A 548 6.62 2.60 7.51
N ASP A 549 5.64 2.16 8.29
CA ASP A 549 4.70 3.05 8.97
C ASP A 549 5.17 3.39 10.38
N THR A 550 6.42 3.11 10.75
CA THR A 550 6.98 3.59 12.03
C THR A 550 8.46 3.98 11.91
N THR A 551 9.38 3.08 11.56
CA THR A 551 10.81 3.40 11.44
C THR A 551 11.10 4.47 10.39
N LEU A 552 10.43 4.48 9.23
CA LEU A 552 10.64 5.48 8.17
C LEU A 552 10.16 6.90 8.55
N TYR A 553 9.43 7.05 9.65
CA TYR A 553 9.06 8.36 10.23
C TYR A 553 9.94 8.76 11.42
N VAL A 554 10.86 7.88 11.84
CA VAL A 554 11.74 8.08 13.01
C VAL A 554 13.21 8.22 12.60
N TYR A 555 13.70 7.44 11.64
CA TYR A 555 15.09 7.52 11.19
C TYR A 555 15.23 8.54 10.04
N ASN A 556 15.25 9.83 10.38
CA ASN A 556 15.04 10.90 9.41
C ASN A 556 16.32 11.42 8.74
N ARG A 557 17.39 10.60 8.66
CA ARG A 557 18.74 10.97 8.16
C ARG A 557 18.69 11.68 6.80
N LEU A 558 18.01 11.09 5.83
CA LEU A 558 17.71 11.66 4.51
C LEU A 558 16.38 11.09 3.99
N LEU A 559 15.32 11.90 3.95
CA LEU A 559 13.94 11.43 3.73
C LEU A 559 13.65 10.87 2.33
N SER A 560 14.53 11.06 1.34
CA SER A 560 14.39 10.38 0.04
C SER A 560 14.68 8.89 0.10
N LEU A 561 15.36 8.39 1.14
CA LEU A 561 15.59 6.96 1.35
C LEU A 561 14.46 6.31 2.18
N ASN A 562 13.57 7.12 2.77
CA ASN A 562 12.51 6.70 3.67
C ASN A 562 11.23 6.37 2.89
N GLU A 563 11.30 5.38 2.02
CA GLU A 563 10.26 5.02 1.05
C GLU A 563 9.79 3.56 1.18
N VAL A 564 8.66 3.20 0.57
CA VAL A 564 8.19 1.80 0.51
C VAL A 564 9.25 0.92 -0.18
N GLY A 565 9.66 -0.18 0.46
CA GLY A 565 10.81 -1.00 0.04
C GLY A 565 12.20 -0.35 0.22
N GLY A 566 12.24 0.86 0.79
CA GLY A 566 13.47 1.59 1.05
C GLY A 566 14.10 1.20 2.39
N ASN A 567 15.42 1.14 2.40
CA ASN A 567 16.21 0.83 3.59
C ASN A 567 17.15 2.00 3.91
N PRO A 568 16.72 2.98 4.75
CA PRO A 568 17.52 4.14 5.15
C PRO A 568 18.86 3.82 5.83
N GLY A 569 19.09 2.58 6.24
CA GLY A 569 20.39 2.10 6.70
C GLY A 569 21.47 2.09 5.61
N HIS A 570 21.10 2.09 4.33
CA HIS A 570 22.00 2.17 3.18
C HIS A 570 21.93 3.55 2.51
N PHE A 571 23.02 4.34 2.57
CA PHE A 571 23.05 5.68 1.99
C PHE A 571 23.32 5.67 0.47
N GLY A 572 22.28 5.36 -0.30
CA GLY A 572 22.32 5.39 -1.76
C GLY A 572 22.90 4.13 -2.42
N ILE A 573 22.99 4.16 -3.74
CA ILE A 573 23.36 3.02 -4.59
C ILE A 573 24.47 3.43 -5.59
N PRO A 574 25.61 2.71 -5.62
CA PRO A 574 26.63 2.88 -6.65
C PRO A 574 26.11 2.50 -8.04
N VAL A 575 26.57 3.20 -9.08
CA VAL A 575 26.19 2.96 -10.50
C VAL A 575 26.39 1.50 -10.91
N SER A 576 27.47 0.87 -10.46
CA SER A 576 27.76 -0.54 -10.74
C SER A 576 26.71 -1.51 -10.17
N LYS A 577 26.14 -1.23 -8.99
CA LYS A 577 25.06 -2.03 -8.41
C LYS A 577 23.75 -1.85 -9.19
N PHE A 578 23.45 -0.63 -9.61
CA PHE A 578 22.28 -0.36 -10.48
C PHE A 578 22.40 -1.07 -11.83
N HIS A 579 23.58 -1.08 -12.44
CA HIS A 579 23.82 -1.84 -13.66
C HIS A 579 23.65 -3.36 -13.45
N ALA A 580 24.24 -3.92 -12.40
CA ALA A 580 24.10 -5.35 -12.08
C ALA A 580 22.62 -5.76 -11.85
N PHE A 581 21.86 -4.92 -11.13
CA PHE A 581 20.42 -5.08 -10.93
C PHE A 581 19.65 -5.11 -12.26
N ASN A 582 19.90 -4.17 -13.17
CA ASN A 582 19.23 -4.16 -14.48
C ASN A 582 19.63 -5.36 -15.36
N GLN A 583 20.87 -5.85 -15.27
CA GLN A 583 21.32 -7.07 -15.96
C GLN A 583 20.62 -8.31 -15.41
N GLN A 584 20.45 -8.41 -14.09
CA GLN A 584 19.70 -9.49 -13.45
C GLN A 584 18.22 -9.43 -13.84
N HIS A 585 17.57 -8.26 -13.74
CA HIS A 585 16.17 -8.07 -14.13
C HIS A 585 15.92 -8.44 -15.59
N GLN A 586 16.82 -8.09 -16.52
CA GLN A 586 16.74 -8.59 -17.89
C GLN A 586 16.78 -10.12 -17.98
N ALA A 587 17.65 -10.78 -17.21
CA ALA A 587 17.86 -12.21 -17.31
C ALA A 587 16.73 -13.06 -16.69
N THR A 588 16.08 -12.56 -15.64
CA THR A 588 15.07 -13.32 -14.86
C THR A 588 13.65 -12.74 -14.94
N TRP A 589 13.51 -11.40 -14.96
CA TRP A 589 12.21 -10.71 -14.89
C TRP A 589 12.10 -9.56 -15.94
N PRO A 590 12.31 -9.82 -17.25
CA PRO A 590 12.44 -8.77 -18.27
C PRO A 590 11.18 -7.92 -18.48
N HIS A 591 10.06 -8.32 -17.88
CA HIS A 591 8.75 -7.68 -18.00
C HIS A 591 8.19 -7.17 -16.65
N THR A 592 9.03 -7.13 -15.60
CA THR A 592 8.68 -6.52 -14.31
C THR A 592 8.42 -5.01 -14.46
N MET A 593 7.65 -4.41 -13.55
CA MET A 593 7.36 -2.98 -13.61
C MET A 593 8.55 -2.14 -13.12
N ASN A 594 8.80 -1.01 -13.78
CA ASN A 594 9.71 0.03 -13.34
C ASN A 594 8.88 1.22 -12.87
N THR A 595 8.53 1.28 -11.58
CA THR A 595 7.77 2.41 -11.02
C THR A 595 8.67 3.41 -10.30
N THR A 596 8.20 4.65 -10.18
CA THR A 596 8.85 5.72 -9.41
C THR A 596 7.88 6.47 -8.49
N ALA A 597 6.58 6.31 -8.64
CA ALA A 597 5.58 6.83 -7.72
C ALA A 597 4.37 5.90 -7.73
N THR A 598 3.68 5.76 -6.60
CA THR A 598 2.45 4.97 -6.49
C THR A 598 1.44 5.68 -5.58
N HIS A 599 0.27 5.08 -5.41
CA HIS A 599 -0.74 5.53 -4.45
C HIS A 599 -0.34 5.30 -2.98
N ASP A 600 0.76 4.59 -2.70
CA ASP A 600 1.25 4.28 -1.35
C ASP A 600 2.69 4.74 -1.08
N THR A 601 3.44 5.19 -2.10
CA THR A 601 4.74 5.84 -1.87
C THR A 601 4.59 7.00 -0.89
N LYS A 602 5.45 7.04 0.12
CA LYS A 602 5.44 8.01 1.22
C LYS A 602 5.67 9.44 0.71
N ARG A 603 6.33 9.62 -0.45
CA ARG A 603 6.60 10.92 -1.11
C ARG A 603 6.50 10.79 -2.63
N GLY A 604 6.15 11.90 -3.31
CA GLY A 604 6.17 11.99 -4.77
C GLY A 604 7.60 11.86 -5.34
N GLU A 605 7.71 11.40 -6.58
CA GLU A 605 9.00 11.11 -7.20
C GLU A 605 9.91 12.34 -7.33
N ASP A 606 9.32 13.52 -7.53
CA ASP A 606 10.08 14.77 -7.69
C ASP A 606 10.44 15.41 -6.33
N VAL A 607 9.69 15.08 -5.27
CA VAL A 607 10.07 15.37 -3.88
C VAL A 607 11.38 14.63 -3.55
N ARG A 608 11.49 13.35 -3.91
CA ARG A 608 12.72 12.57 -3.69
C ARG A 608 13.86 13.02 -4.60
N ALA A 609 13.61 13.30 -5.87
CA ALA A 609 14.62 13.83 -6.80
C ALA A 609 15.28 15.14 -6.31
N ARG A 610 14.49 16.04 -5.70
CA ARG A 610 14.96 17.24 -5.00
C ARG A 610 15.76 16.92 -3.73
N LEU A 611 15.23 16.05 -2.86
CA LEU A 611 15.91 15.66 -1.62
C LEU A 611 17.27 15.00 -1.86
N ASN A 612 17.42 14.21 -2.93
CA ASN A 612 18.69 13.58 -3.29
C ASN A 612 19.82 14.60 -3.53
N VAL A 613 19.50 15.82 -4.00
CA VAL A 613 20.49 16.92 -4.17
C VAL A 613 21.18 17.29 -2.85
N LEU A 614 20.49 17.15 -1.70
CA LEU A 614 21.08 17.42 -0.38
C LEU A 614 22.32 16.56 -0.12
N SER A 615 22.33 15.32 -0.65
CA SER A 615 23.46 14.41 -0.51
C SER A 615 24.75 14.93 -1.15
N GLU A 616 24.65 15.84 -2.12
CA GLU A 616 25.80 16.42 -2.83
C GLU A 616 26.47 17.56 -2.03
N ILE A 617 25.69 18.26 -1.19
CA ILE A 617 26.12 19.49 -0.49
C ILE A 617 25.90 19.39 1.04
N PRO A 618 26.46 18.38 1.73
CA PRO A 618 26.22 18.14 3.17
C PRO A 618 26.57 19.34 4.06
N ASP A 619 27.68 20.03 3.80
CA ASP A 619 28.13 21.16 4.63
C ASP A 619 27.18 22.37 4.51
N GLU A 620 26.63 22.62 3.31
CA GLU A 620 25.62 23.65 3.11
C GLU A 620 24.31 23.26 3.81
N TRP A 621 23.90 21.99 3.71
CA TRP A 621 22.71 21.48 4.38
C TRP A 621 22.79 21.61 5.90
N ASP A 622 23.92 21.23 6.52
CA ASP A 622 24.17 21.41 7.97
C ASP A 622 24.04 22.89 8.39
N GLN A 623 24.68 23.79 7.63
CA GLN A 623 24.60 25.22 7.89
C GLN A 623 23.15 25.72 7.82
N GLN A 624 22.38 25.29 6.82
CA GLN A 624 21.00 25.72 6.61
C GLN A 624 20.06 25.23 7.72
N VAL A 625 20.06 23.94 8.07
CA VAL A 625 19.18 23.43 9.13
C VAL A 625 19.46 24.10 10.48
N ASN A 626 20.73 24.31 10.82
CA ASN A 626 21.10 25.01 12.06
C ASN A 626 20.69 26.49 12.02
N THR A 627 20.80 27.15 10.87
CA THR A 627 20.38 28.55 10.67
C THR A 627 18.87 28.71 10.81
N TRP A 628 18.09 27.91 10.07
CA TRP A 628 16.62 27.92 10.14
C TRP A 628 16.13 27.57 11.55
N SER A 629 16.75 26.58 12.18
CA SER A 629 16.43 26.18 13.56
C SER A 629 16.75 27.25 14.61
N ALA A 630 17.76 28.09 14.36
CA ALA A 630 18.07 29.23 15.20
C ALA A 630 17.04 30.36 15.03
N ILE A 631 16.67 30.70 13.79
CA ILE A 631 15.63 31.70 13.46
C ILE A 631 14.28 31.28 14.06
N ASN A 632 13.86 30.05 13.77
CA ASN A 632 12.53 29.54 14.16
C ASN A 632 12.42 29.17 15.65
N ARG A 633 13.50 29.30 16.44
CA ARG A 633 13.51 28.93 17.86
C ARG A 633 12.39 29.60 18.66
N GLY A 634 12.08 30.86 18.35
CA GLY A 634 11.03 31.62 19.02
C GLY A 634 9.60 31.21 18.67
N HIS A 635 9.39 30.36 17.67
CA HIS A 635 8.07 29.88 17.24
C HIS A 635 7.67 28.54 17.87
N ARG A 636 8.61 27.84 18.50
CA ARG A 636 8.34 26.59 19.22
C ARG A 636 7.53 26.84 20.49
N SER A 637 6.69 25.88 20.81
CA SER A 637 6.02 25.81 22.11
C SER A 637 6.93 25.12 23.13
N ASP A 638 6.78 25.41 24.41
CA ASP A 638 7.46 24.68 25.51
C ASP A 638 6.40 24.04 26.42
N ARG A 639 6.52 22.73 26.65
CA ARG A 639 5.74 21.99 27.65
C ARG A 639 6.70 21.42 28.69
N HIS A 640 6.78 22.09 29.85
CA HIS A 640 7.61 21.68 30.99
C HIS A 640 9.12 21.52 30.68
N GLY A 641 9.68 22.38 29.83
CA GLY A 641 11.08 22.30 29.39
C GLY A 641 11.31 21.39 28.18
N PHE A 642 10.24 20.82 27.60
CA PHE A 642 10.28 20.11 26.33
C PHE A 642 9.81 21.03 25.21
N ALA A 643 10.67 21.28 24.22
CA ALA A 643 10.36 22.13 23.06
C ALA A 643 9.63 21.34 21.97
N ILE A 644 8.56 21.92 21.41
CA ILE A 644 7.70 21.32 20.39
C ILE A 644 7.68 22.22 19.13
N PRO A 645 7.90 21.69 17.91
CA PRO A 645 8.32 20.32 17.60
C PRO A 645 9.68 19.95 18.21
N ASP A 646 9.85 18.66 18.48
CA ASP A 646 11.15 18.12 18.87
C ASP A 646 12.18 18.23 17.73
N ARG A 647 13.43 17.89 18.00
CA ARG A 647 14.52 18.03 17.02
C ARG A 647 14.39 17.11 15.80
N ASN A 648 13.80 15.94 15.96
CA ASN A 648 13.67 14.98 14.88
C ASN A 648 12.49 15.33 13.96
N ASP A 649 11.37 15.77 14.55
CA ASP A 649 10.20 16.26 13.84
C ASP A 649 10.50 17.58 13.11
N GLU A 650 11.31 18.47 13.72
CA GLU A 650 11.81 19.67 13.07
C GLU A 650 12.71 19.34 11.85
N TYR A 651 13.62 18.38 11.98
CA TYR A 651 14.50 17.95 10.88
C TYR A 651 13.73 17.27 9.75
N PHE A 652 12.68 16.50 10.08
CA PHE A 652 11.72 15.95 9.13
C PHE A 652 10.96 17.05 8.39
N LEU A 653 10.49 18.07 9.10
CA LEU A 653 9.77 19.20 8.52
C LEU A 653 10.66 19.99 7.55
N TYR A 654 11.90 20.33 7.91
CA TYR A 654 12.78 21.08 6.99
C TYR A 654 13.05 20.33 5.68
N GLN A 655 13.28 19.02 5.73
CA GLN A 655 13.39 18.21 4.51
C GLN A 655 12.08 18.18 3.71
N THR A 656 10.95 17.98 4.39
CA THR A 656 9.61 18.02 3.77
C THR A 656 9.37 19.34 3.03
N LEU A 657 9.72 20.47 3.66
CA LEU A 657 9.63 21.78 3.03
C LEU A 657 10.56 21.89 1.81
N VAL A 658 11.84 21.53 1.92
CA VAL A 658 12.77 21.57 0.78
C VAL A 658 12.28 20.73 -0.41
N GLY A 659 11.81 19.51 -0.13
CA GLY A 659 11.36 18.57 -1.16
C GLY A 659 10.04 18.99 -1.82
N ALA A 660 9.02 19.37 -1.04
CA ALA A 660 7.65 19.52 -1.55
C ALA A 660 7.20 20.97 -1.85
N PHE A 661 8.03 21.99 -1.57
CA PHE A 661 7.64 23.38 -1.81
C PHE A 661 7.21 23.62 -3.28
N PRO A 662 6.04 24.22 -3.54
CA PRO A 662 5.49 24.32 -4.88
C PRO A 662 6.30 25.29 -5.75
N PHE A 663 6.27 25.08 -7.08
CA PHE A 663 6.87 26.00 -8.03
C PHE A 663 6.00 27.25 -8.23
N ALA A 664 4.67 27.12 -8.18
CA ALA A 664 3.74 28.21 -8.46
C ALA A 664 3.22 28.88 -7.19
N GLU A 665 3.25 30.22 -7.15
CA GLU A 665 2.94 30.96 -5.91
C GLU A 665 1.47 30.86 -5.47
N HIS A 666 0.56 30.54 -6.39
CA HIS A 666 -0.86 30.37 -6.07
C HIS A 666 -1.13 29.08 -5.26
N GLU A 667 -0.24 28.10 -5.30
CA GLU A 667 -0.33 26.87 -4.52
C GLU A 667 0.10 27.05 -3.05
N HIS A 668 0.81 28.15 -2.70
CA HIS A 668 1.38 28.36 -1.37
C HIS A 668 0.33 28.20 -0.25
N ALA A 669 -0.89 28.71 -0.45
CA ALA A 669 -1.96 28.64 0.56
C ALA A 669 -2.40 27.19 0.82
N SER A 670 -2.63 26.41 -0.24
CA SER A 670 -2.94 24.98 -0.11
C SER A 670 -1.75 24.16 0.42
N PHE A 671 -0.52 24.58 0.14
CA PHE A 671 0.69 23.89 0.60
C PHE A 671 0.84 23.94 2.13
N VAL A 672 0.47 25.04 2.80
CA VAL A 672 0.51 25.14 4.27
C VAL A 672 -0.37 24.06 4.91
N GLU A 673 -1.62 23.92 4.45
CA GLU A 673 -2.55 22.91 4.97
C GLU A 673 -2.08 21.48 4.64
N ARG A 674 -1.60 21.21 3.41
CA ARG A 674 -1.02 19.91 3.04
C ARG A 674 0.13 19.49 3.95
N VAL A 675 1.01 20.42 4.33
CA VAL A 675 2.14 20.15 5.24
C VAL A 675 1.67 19.97 6.69
N LYS A 676 0.60 20.68 7.12
CA LYS A 676 -0.03 20.45 8.43
C LYS A 676 -0.65 19.05 8.51
N ASP A 677 -1.46 18.65 7.53
CA ASP A 677 -2.05 17.31 7.50
C ASP A 677 -0.97 16.21 7.46
N TYR A 678 0.08 16.42 6.67
CA TYR A 678 1.20 15.49 6.59
C TYR A 678 2.01 15.41 7.88
N ILE A 679 2.29 16.51 8.59
CA ILE A 679 3.04 16.43 9.84
C ILE A 679 2.25 15.63 10.89
N ILE A 680 0.93 15.81 10.96
CA ILE A 680 0.06 15.06 11.88
C ILE A 680 0.11 13.55 11.58
N LYS A 681 0.02 13.16 10.30
CA LYS A 681 0.20 11.75 9.90
C LYS A 681 1.60 11.26 10.27
N ALA A 682 2.65 12.01 9.95
CA ALA A 682 4.04 11.63 10.20
C ALA A 682 4.35 11.40 11.69
N ILE A 683 3.97 12.32 12.57
CA ILE A 683 4.24 12.19 14.02
C ILE A 683 3.38 11.11 14.69
N ARG A 684 2.15 10.87 14.19
CA ARG A 684 1.31 9.74 14.62
C ARG A 684 1.83 8.40 14.14
N GLU A 685 2.46 8.33 12.96
CA GLU A 685 3.13 7.12 12.48
C GLU A 685 4.48 6.90 13.17
N ALA A 686 5.23 7.94 13.51
CA ALA A 686 6.47 7.82 14.29
C ALA A 686 6.23 7.16 15.66
N LYS A 687 5.03 7.35 16.26
CA LYS A 687 4.60 6.75 17.54
C LYS A 687 5.59 7.08 18.67
N VAL A 688 6.08 8.32 18.70
CA VAL A 688 7.03 8.82 19.72
C VAL A 688 6.31 9.71 20.74
N HIS A 689 5.71 10.81 20.28
CA HIS A 689 5.02 11.79 21.14
C HIS A 689 3.49 11.70 21.07
N THR A 690 2.96 11.29 19.91
CA THR A 690 1.54 11.03 19.67
C THR A 690 1.37 9.76 18.83
N ALA A 691 0.16 9.21 18.78
CA ALA A 691 -0.19 8.07 17.94
C ALA A 691 -1.69 8.09 17.62
N TRP A 692 -2.10 7.49 16.50
CA TRP A 692 -3.52 7.33 16.13
C TRP A 692 -4.40 6.78 17.26
N LEU A 693 -3.84 5.89 18.08
CA LEU A 693 -4.58 5.22 19.16
C LEU A 693 -4.82 6.10 20.39
N ARG A 694 -4.01 7.14 20.56
CA ARG A 694 -4.02 8.07 21.69
C ARG A 694 -3.32 9.36 21.24
N PRO A 695 -4.05 10.27 20.56
CA PRO A 695 -3.50 11.56 20.16
C PRO A 695 -3.06 12.39 21.37
N ASP A 696 -1.89 13.02 21.28
CA ASP A 696 -1.50 14.14 22.16
C ASP A 696 -1.82 15.44 21.42
N SER A 697 -3.05 15.93 21.59
CA SER A 697 -3.56 17.12 20.88
C SER A 697 -2.71 18.36 21.14
N GLU A 698 -2.12 18.52 22.33
CA GLU A 698 -1.24 19.66 22.63
C GLU A 698 0.04 19.61 21.77
N TYR A 699 0.61 18.42 21.56
CA TYR A 699 1.78 18.24 20.70
C TYR A 699 1.42 18.49 19.23
N GLU A 700 0.28 17.96 18.78
CA GLU A 700 -0.23 18.10 17.42
C GLU A 700 -0.56 19.56 17.05
N GLU A 701 -1.24 20.29 17.94
CA GLU A 701 -1.53 21.73 17.81
C GLU A 701 -0.25 22.58 17.84
N ALA A 702 0.73 22.22 18.69
CA ALA A 702 2.00 22.92 18.72
C ALA A 702 2.83 22.72 17.43
N CYS A 703 2.84 21.52 16.85
CA CYS A 703 3.51 21.24 15.58
C CYS A 703 2.85 21.96 14.39
N THR A 704 1.51 21.94 14.30
CA THR A 704 0.78 22.65 13.25
C THR A 704 0.92 24.17 13.39
N SER A 705 0.80 24.71 14.60
CA SER A 705 1.03 26.14 14.86
C SER A 705 2.48 26.58 14.60
N PHE A 706 3.47 25.69 14.73
CA PHE A 706 4.84 25.97 14.32
C PHE A 706 4.94 26.14 12.79
N ILE A 707 4.32 25.24 12.02
CA ILE A 707 4.28 25.32 10.54
C ILE A 707 3.60 26.61 10.07
N GLU A 708 2.44 26.95 10.64
CA GLU A 708 1.70 28.17 10.31
C GLU A 708 2.57 29.43 10.48
N LYS A 709 3.23 29.56 11.63
CA LYS A 709 4.13 30.69 11.91
C LYS A 709 5.30 30.73 10.92
N VAL A 710 6.00 29.61 10.75
CA VAL A 710 7.21 29.49 9.94
C VAL A 710 6.94 29.76 8.45
N LEU A 711 5.74 29.45 7.95
CA LEU A 711 5.35 29.70 6.56
C LEU A 711 4.61 31.03 6.34
N ASP A 712 4.18 31.74 7.39
CA ASP A 712 3.56 33.07 7.28
C ASP A 712 4.63 34.15 6.99
N PRO A 713 4.60 34.83 5.83
CA PRO A 713 5.57 35.88 5.49
C PRO A 713 5.55 37.11 6.41
N SER A 714 4.45 37.35 7.12
CA SER A 714 4.30 38.45 8.07
C SER A 714 4.90 38.13 9.45
N ILE A 715 5.04 36.85 9.80
CA ILE A 715 5.60 36.37 11.07
C ILE A 715 7.06 35.96 10.90
N SER A 716 7.37 35.10 9.94
CA SER A 716 8.68 34.46 9.76
C SER A 716 9.37 34.85 8.45
N GLY A 717 9.20 36.11 8.01
CA GLY A 717 9.84 36.64 6.81
C GLY A 717 11.38 36.54 6.80
N GLU A 718 12.04 36.48 7.95
CA GLU A 718 13.49 36.19 8.06
C GLU A 718 13.82 34.74 7.65
N PHE A 719 13.04 33.76 8.12
CA PHE A 719 13.19 32.36 7.71
C PHE A 719 12.92 32.21 6.22
N LEU A 720 11.80 32.73 5.69
CA LEU A 720 11.49 32.60 4.26
C LEU A 720 12.58 33.23 3.37
N LYS A 721 13.18 34.34 3.81
CA LYS A 721 14.31 34.99 3.11
C LYS A 721 15.59 34.14 3.13
N ALA A 722 15.84 33.36 4.18
CA ALA A 722 16.97 32.44 4.27
C ALA A 722 16.70 31.11 3.53
N PHE A 723 15.47 30.60 3.62
CA PHE A 723 15.03 29.31 3.08
C PHE A 723 14.84 29.34 1.56
N ARG A 724 14.12 30.34 1.01
CA ARG A 724 13.73 30.38 -0.42
C ARG A 724 14.91 30.26 -1.39
N PRO A 725 16.04 30.98 -1.24
CA PRO A 725 17.16 30.85 -2.18
C PRO A 725 17.78 29.45 -2.20
N PHE A 726 17.89 28.80 -1.03
CA PHE A 726 18.38 27.42 -0.95
C PHE A 726 17.37 26.44 -1.55
N GLN A 727 16.09 26.55 -1.18
CA GLN A 727 15.04 25.68 -1.73
C GLN A 727 14.92 25.81 -3.25
N GLN A 728 15.01 27.02 -3.81
CA GLN A 728 14.98 27.25 -5.27
C GLN A 728 16.16 26.58 -5.96
N ARG A 729 17.38 26.72 -5.41
CA ARG A 729 18.57 26.00 -5.90
C ARG A 729 18.38 24.48 -5.88
N ILE A 730 17.86 23.92 -4.78
CA ILE A 730 17.55 22.47 -4.71
C ILE A 730 16.49 22.07 -5.75
N ALA A 731 15.47 22.90 -5.96
CA ALA A 731 14.43 22.63 -6.95
C ALA A 731 14.95 22.63 -8.39
N GLU A 732 15.89 23.51 -8.73
CA GLU A 732 16.54 23.56 -10.05
C GLU A 732 17.37 22.30 -10.35
N TYR A 733 18.19 21.83 -9.40
CA TYR A 733 18.91 20.55 -9.59
C TYR A 733 17.97 19.33 -9.54
N GLY A 734 16.91 19.39 -8.71
CA GLY A 734 15.88 18.36 -8.62
C GLY A 734 15.13 18.13 -9.95
N ILE A 735 14.94 19.18 -10.75
CA ILE A 735 14.42 19.08 -12.13
C ILE A 735 15.32 18.17 -12.98
N PHE A 736 16.65 18.38 -12.96
CA PHE A 736 17.57 17.56 -13.75
C PHE A 736 17.65 16.11 -13.24
N ASN A 737 17.67 15.89 -11.92
CA ASN A 737 17.58 14.55 -11.34
C ASN A 737 16.28 13.83 -11.75
N SER A 738 15.15 14.54 -11.80
CA SER A 738 13.87 14.00 -12.26
C SER A 738 13.86 13.65 -13.76
N LEU A 739 14.44 14.50 -14.62
CA LEU A 739 14.59 14.18 -16.05
C LEU A 739 15.48 12.95 -16.26
N SER A 740 16.59 12.84 -15.52
CA SER A 740 17.44 11.65 -15.52
C SER A 740 16.71 10.41 -15.03
N GLN A 741 15.97 10.49 -13.90
CA GLN A 741 15.16 9.39 -13.39
C GLN A 741 14.08 8.95 -14.39
N THR A 742 13.43 9.91 -15.06
CA THR A 742 12.42 9.65 -16.10
C THR A 742 13.02 8.92 -17.29
N LEU A 743 14.21 9.32 -17.75
CA LEU A 743 14.95 8.60 -18.78
C LEU A 743 15.25 7.16 -18.34
N LEU A 744 15.89 6.99 -17.18
CA LEU A 744 16.29 5.68 -16.66
C LEU A 744 15.09 4.73 -16.50
N LYS A 745 13.96 5.22 -15.95
CA LYS A 745 12.70 4.45 -15.82
C LYS A 745 12.23 3.89 -17.16
N ILE A 746 12.20 4.75 -18.18
CA ILE A 746 11.60 4.41 -19.48
C ILE A 746 12.55 3.59 -20.37
N THR A 747 13.87 3.71 -20.23
CA THR A 747 14.82 2.99 -21.11
C THR A 747 15.43 1.72 -20.53
N ALA A 748 15.34 1.51 -19.21
CA ALA A 748 15.76 0.26 -18.56
C ALA A 748 14.95 -0.98 -19.05
N PRO A 749 15.44 -2.21 -18.81
CA PRO A 749 14.65 -3.44 -18.95
C PRO A 749 13.43 -3.39 -18.03
N GLY A 750 12.33 -4.06 -18.41
CA GLY A 750 11.05 -3.95 -17.71
C GLY A 750 10.07 -2.97 -18.37
N VAL A 751 8.91 -2.83 -17.72
CA VAL A 751 7.74 -2.07 -18.16
C VAL A 751 7.66 -0.76 -17.35
N PRO A 752 7.90 0.43 -17.94
CA PRO A 752 7.80 1.68 -17.21
C PRO A 752 6.36 1.96 -16.77
N ASP A 753 6.21 2.29 -15.48
CA ASP A 753 4.94 2.66 -14.88
C ASP A 753 4.87 4.17 -14.59
N LEU A 754 3.69 4.74 -14.85
CA LEU A 754 3.38 6.14 -14.61
C LEU A 754 2.17 6.24 -13.69
N TYR A 755 2.38 6.74 -12.47
CA TYR A 755 1.26 7.13 -11.63
C TYR A 755 0.59 8.40 -12.16
N GLN A 756 -0.73 8.49 -12.04
CA GLN A 756 -1.50 9.61 -12.59
C GLN A 756 -0.92 10.97 -12.18
N GLY A 757 -0.56 11.77 -13.18
CA GLY A 757 -0.01 13.11 -13.00
C GLY A 757 1.51 13.23 -13.08
N THR A 758 2.28 12.13 -12.97
CA THR A 758 3.75 12.10 -12.95
C THR A 758 4.45 12.56 -14.23
N GLU A 759 3.73 12.74 -15.33
CA GLU A 759 4.26 13.36 -16.55
C GLU A 759 4.52 14.87 -16.40
N LEU A 760 4.03 15.50 -15.31
CA LEU A 760 4.44 16.82 -14.83
C LEU A 760 5.12 16.69 -13.44
N TRP A 761 5.33 17.81 -12.74
CA TRP A 761 5.98 17.80 -11.42
C TRP A 761 5.12 17.17 -10.33
N GLU A 762 5.53 16.01 -9.85
CA GLU A 762 4.84 15.23 -8.81
C GLU A 762 5.40 15.54 -7.42
N LEU A 763 4.82 16.59 -6.81
CA LEU A 763 5.21 17.14 -5.51
C LEU A 763 4.25 16.76 -4.37
N SER A 764 3.60 15.59 -4.44
CA SER A 764 2.76 15.09 -3.36
C SER A 764 3.56 14.50 -2.18
N LEU A 765 2.90 14.47 -1.03
CA LEU A 765 3.28 13.78 0.18
C LEU A 765 2.50 12.43 0.25
N VAL A 766 2.60 11.69 1.36
CA VAL A 766 1.89 10.41 1.50
C VAL A 766 0.37 10.57 1.39
N ASP A 767 -0.33 9.49 1.03
CA ASP A 767 -1.79 9.34 1.11
C ASP A 767 -2.40 10.06 2.34
N PRO A 768 -3.44 10.89 2.17
CA PRO A 768 -4.22 11.12 0.94
C PRO A 768 -3.65 12.18 -0.02
N ASP A 769 -2.48 12.78 0.25
CA ASP A 769 -1.98 13.91 -0.58
C ASP A 769 -1.55 13.48 -1.99
N ASN A 770 -1.06 12.24 -2.15
CA ASN A 770 -0.82 11.61 -3.47
C ASN A 770 -2.11 11.10 -4.16
N ARG A 771 -3.29 11.29 -3.56
CA ARG A 771 -4.60 10.91 -4.14
C ARG A 771 -5.44 12.12 -4.57
N ARG A 772 -4.82 13.31 -4.63
CA ARG A 772 -5.46 14.54 -5.13
C ARG A 772 -5.86 14.40 -6.61
N PRO A 773 -6.93 15.08 -7.07
CA PRO A 773 -7.35 15.05 -8.48
C PRO A 773 -6.27 15.56 -9.44
N VAL A 774 -6.23 14.97 -10.64
CA VAL A 774 -5.27 15.32 -11.70
C VAL A 774 -5.97 16.14 -12.79
N ASP A 775 -5.39 17.29 -13.14
CA ASP A 775 -5.86 18.10 -14.26
C ASP A 775 -5.36 17.52 -15.60
N PHE A 776 -6.23 16.73 -16.24
CA PHE A 776 -6.00 16.16 -17.56
C PHE A 776 -6.30 17.13 -18.72
N GLU A 777 -7.06 18.20 -18.50
CA GLU A 777 -7.34 19.22 -19.52
C GLU A 777 -6.10 20.08 -19.80
N GLN A 778 -5.42 20.50 -18.74
CA GLN A 778 -4.12 21.18 -18.82
C GLN A 778 -3.08 20.29 -19.51
N ARG A 779 -2.96 19.03 -19.10
CA ARG A 779 -2.04 18.06 -19.69
C ARG A 779 -2.28 17.82 -21.17
N ARG A 780 -3.54 17.64 -21.58
CA ARG A 780 -3.93 17.49 -22.99
C ARG A 780 -3.59 18.75 -23.80
N THR A 781 -3.81 19.93 -23.23
CA THR A 781 -3.46 21.22 -23.85
C THR A 781 -1.95 21.36 -24.04
N TYR A 782 -1.15 21.05 -23.02
CA TYR A 782 0.31 21.10 -23.08
C TYR A 782 0.86 20.07 -24.08
N LEU A 783 0.40 18.82 -24.05
CA LEU A 783 0.87 17.77 -24.96
C LEU A 783 0.55 18.11 -26.42
N SER A 784 -0.63 18.67 -26.69
CA SER A 784 -1.01 19.15 -28.02
C SER A 784 -0.10 20.28 -28.52
N ALA A 785 0.16 21.30 -27.68
CA ALA A 785 1.05 22.40 -28.04
C ALA A 785 2.49 21.94 -28.30
N ILE A 786 3.03 21.10 -27.41
CA ILE A 786 4.36 20.46 -27.55
C ILE A 786 4.46 19.70 -28.88
N ARG A 787 3.47 18.86 -29.20
CA ARG A 787 3.45 18.06 -30.43
C ARG A 787 3.37 18.91 -31.71
N GLU A 788 2.58 19.99 -31.72
CA GLU A 788 2.52 20.86 -32.91
C GLU A 788 3.83 21.65 -33.11
N GLN A 789 4.41 22.20 -32.04
CA GLN A 789 5.66 22.97 -32.13
C GLN A 789 6.86 22.07 -32.48
N ALA A 790 6.92 20.84 -31.95
CA ALA A 790 7.97 19.87 -32.25
C ALA A 790 8.01 19.44 -33.73
N LYS A 791 6.87 19.48 -34.45
CA LYS A 791 6.81 19.20 -35.89
C LYS A 791 7.53 20.25 -36.74
N THR A 792 7.59 21.51 -36.28
CA THR A 792 8.10 22.64 -37.05
C THR A 792 9.45 23.16 -36.57
N ASP A 793 9.67 23.20 -35.25
CA ASP A 793 10.91 23.70 -34.65
C ASP A 793 11.13 23.08 -33.26
N ILE A 794 11.67 21.86 -33.25
CA ILE A 794 11.96 21.12 -32.01
C ILE A 794 13.07 21.76 -31.18
N LEU A 795 14.02 22.47 -31.79
CA LEU A 795 15.11 23.12 -31.05
C LEU A 795 14.64 24.43 -30.40
N GLY A 796 13.79 25.20 -31.09
CA GLY A 796 13.10 26.35 -30.50
C GLY A 796 12.19 25.95 -29.33
N LEU A 797 11.42 24.88 -29.49
CA LEU A 797 10.64 24.28 -28.40
C LEU A 797 11.52 23.88 -27.21
N ILE A 798 12.60 23.14 -27.44
CA ILE A 798 13.51 22.73 -26.36
C ILE A 798 14.10 23.94 -25.62
N GLN A 799 14.46 25.01 -26.33
CA GLN A 799 14.96 26.24 -25.70
C GLN A 799 13.89 26.94 -24.85
N GLU A 800 12.62 26.94 -25.28
CA GLU A 800 11.49 27.42 -24.49
C GLU A 800 11.29 26.58 -23.21
N LEU A 801 11.23 25.25 -23.35
CA LEU A 801 11.10 24.31 -22.24
C LEU A 801 12.25 24.40 -21.23
N LEU A 802 13.47 24.74 -21.69
CA LEU A 802 14.64 24.99 -20.84
C LEU A 802 14.61 26.34 -20.13
N ASN A 803 13.85 27.32 -20.63
CA ASN A 803 13.63 28.59 -19.95
C ASN A 803 12.54 28.45 -18.88
N ASP A 804 11.42 27.81 -19.23
CA ASP A 804 10.21 27.71 -18.40
C ASP A 804 10.09 26.37 -17.63
N LYS A 805 11.22 25.74 -17.27
CA LYS A 805 11.29 24.38 -16.69
C LYS A 805 10.32 24.14 -15.51
N THR A 806 9.99 25.17 -14.73
CA THR A 806 9.17 25.08 -13.52
C THR A 806 7.70 24.73 -13.76
N ASP A 807 7.19 24.80 -15.00
CA ASP A 807 5.81 24.42 -15.34
C ASP A 807 5.60 22.93 -15.66
N GLY A 808 6.69 22.17 -15.79
CA GLY A 808 6.67 20.72 -16.02
C GLY A 808 6.54 20.28 -17.47
N ARG A 809 6.29 21.18 -18.43
CA ARG A 809 6.21 20.85 -19.87
C ARG A 809 7.46 20.14 -20.38
N ILE A 810 8.63 20.43 -19.81
CA ILE A 810 9.90 19.76 -20.14
C ILE A 810 9.89 18.26 -19.79
N LYS A 811 9.23 17.88 -18.69
CA LYS A 811 9.08 16.48 -18.26
C LYS A 811 8.05 15.76 -19.14
N LEU A 812 6.92 16.43 -19.45
CA LEU A 812 5.89 15.92 -20.36
C LEU A 812 6.44 15.66 -21.77
N PHE A 813 7.24 16.59 -22.30
CA PHE A 813 7.96 16.41 -23.56
C PHE A 813 8.91 15.20 -23.52
N LEU A 814 9.73 15.08 -22.46
CA LEU A 814 10.63 13.95 -22.30
C LEU A 814 9.86 12.62 -22.26
N THR A 815 8.81 12.53 -21.42
CA THR A 815 7.96 11.34 -21.30
C THR A 815 7.34 10.95 -22.64
N ALA A 816 6.72 11.88 -23.36
CA ALA A 816 6.09 11.60 -24.65
C ALA A 816 7.11 11.13 -25.71
N GLN A 817 8.29 11.76 -25.78
CA GLN A 817 9.34 11.34 -26.73
C GLN A 817 9.91 9.96 -26.40
N LEU A 818 10.08 9.62 -25.12
CA LEU A 818 10.62 8.33 -24.69
C LEU A 818 9.60 7.18 -24.83
N LEU A 819 8.33 7.42 -24.51
CA LEU A 819 7.26 6.44 -24.72
C LEU A 819 7.06 6.17 -26.22
N GLN A 820 7.03 7.22 -27.06
CA GLN A 820 7.01 7.05 -28.52
C GLN A 820 8.24 6.30 -29.03
N ALA A 821 9.42 6.50 -28.43
CA ALA A 821 10.61 5.72 -28.78
C ALA A 821 10.46 4.23 -28.41
N ARG A 822 9.86 3.89 -27.26
CA ARG A 822 9.51 2.49 -26.93
C ARG A 822 8.54 1.89 -27.95
N THR A 823 7.49 2.61 -28.33
CA THR A 823 6.52 2.14 -29.35
C THR A 823 7.17 1.96 -30.73
N ASN A 824 8.18 2.76 -31.09
CA ASN A 824 8.89 2.65 -32.37
C ASN A 824 9.92 1.51 -32.38
N TYR A 825 10.42 1.09 -31.21
CA TYR A 825 11.51 0.14 -31.05
C TYR A 825 11.16 -0.92 -29.99
N VAL A 826 9.96 -1.51 -30.08
CA VAL A 826 9.38 -2.39 -29.05
C VAL A 826 10.32 -3.51 -28.64
N SER A 827 10.80 -4.30 -29.61
CA SER A 827 11.66 -5.47 -29.37
C SER A 827 13.01 -5.08 -28.74
N LEU A 828 13.56 -3.92 -29.10
CA LEU A 828 14.78 -3.38 -28.50
C LEU A 828 14.64 -3.11 -26.99
N PHE A 829 13.48 -2.59 -26.56
CA PHE A 829 13.20 -2.25 -25.16
C PHE A 829 12.60 -3.41 -24.36
N GLN A 830 11.91 -4.34 -25.02
CA GLN A 830 11.32 -5.52 -24.40
C GLN A 830 12.36 -6.63 -24.24
N ASP A 831 13.11 -6.95 -25.29
CA ASP A 831 13.95 -8.15 -25.39
C ASP A 831 15.46 -7.85 -25.51
N GLY A 832 15.85 -6.66 -25.98
CA GLY A 832 17.25 -6.32 -26.28
C GLY A 832 18.20 -6.22 -25.06
N ASP A 833 19.41 -6.79 -25.19
CA ASP A 833 20.52 -6.82 -24.21
C ASP A 833 20.77 -5.49 -23.48
N TYR A 834 21.03 -5.54 -22.18
CA TYR A 834 21.43 -4.41 -21.35
C TYR A 834 22.94 -4.39 -21.16
N LEU A 835 23.59 -3.39 -21.76
CA LEU A 835 25.04 -3.24 -21.78
C LEU A 835 25.43 -1.95 -21.04
N PRO A 836 25.98 -2.02 -19.81
CA PRO A 836 26.58 -0.88 -19.13
C PRO A 836 27.68 -0.26 -20.01
N LEU A 837 27.72 1.07 -20.10
CA LEU A 837 28.74 1.77 -20.90
C LEU A 837 29.75 2.46 -19.99
N GLU A 838 31.03 2.26 -20.27
CA GLU A 838 32.11 2.93 -19.53
C GLU A 838 32.17 4.41 -19.91
N VAL A 839 32.05 5.28 -18.91
CA VAL A 839 32.26 6.73 -19.04
C VAL A 839 33.70 7.06 -18.67
N GLN A 840 34.36 7.87 -19.50
CA GLN A 840 35.73 8.34 -19.30
C GLN A 840 35.80 9.87 -19.43
N GLY A 841 36.90 10.47 -18.97
CA GLY A 841 37.12 11.92 -18.93
C GLY A 841 36.80 12.55 -17.57
N THR A 842 36.90 13.89 -17.49
CA THR A 842 36.89 14.66 -16.23
C THR A 842 35.66 14.42 -15.36
N TYR A 843 34.47 14.27 -15.96
CA TYR A 843 33.20 14.13 -15.25
C TYR A 843 32.57 12.74 -15.37
N ALA A 844 33.38 11.68 -15.51
CA ALA A 844 32.89 10.31 -15.67
C ALA A 844 31.84 9.88 -14.62
N ASN A 845 32.03 10.24 -13.35
CA ASN A 845 31.12 9.90 -12.24
C ASN A 845 29.78 10.67 -12.27
N HIS A 846 29.62 11.65 -13.14
CA HIS A 846 28.42 12.49 -13.28
C HIS A 846 27.44 11.97 -14.34
N ILE A 847 27.74 10.83 -14.98
CA ILE A 847 26.90 10.23 -16.03
C ILE A 847 26.58 8.78 -15.66
N ILE A 848 25.31 8.41 -15.80
CA ILE A 848 24.87 7.01 -15.91
C ILE A 848 24.59 6.75 -17.39
N ALA A 849 25.22 5.72 -17.96
CA ALA A 849 25.03 5.36 -19.35
C ALA A 849 24.92 3.84 -19.56
N PHE A 850 24.00 3.43 -20.42
CA PHE A 850 23.86 2.05 -20.87
C PHE A 850 23.29 1.99 -22.28
N ALA A 851 23.54 0.89 -22.98
CA ALA A 851 22.88 0.55 -24.22
C ALA A 851 21.82 -0.54 -24.01
N ARG A 852 20.70 -0.41 -24.73
CA ARG A 852 19.81 -1.52 -25.10
C ARG A 852 20.18 -1.96 -26.51
N ARG A 853 20.38 -3.25 -26.75
CA ARG A 853 20.81 -3.76 -28.07
C ARG A 853 20.04 -5.00 -28.49
N GLU A 854 19.54 -4.99 -29.72
CA GLU A 854 18.90 -6.15 -30.33
C GLU A 854 19.34 -6.28 -31.79
N GLY A 855 20.08 -7.35 -32.09
CA GLY A 855 20.68 -7.56 -33.41
C GLY A 855 21.58 -6.39 -33.85
N ASN A 856 21.13 -5.67 -34.88
CA ASN A 856 21.82 -4.51 -35.44
C ASN A 856 21.34 -3.17 -34.85
N GLN A 857 20.24 -3.16 -34.09
CA GLN A 857 19.68 -1.94 -33.53
C GLN A 857 20.18 -1.72 -32.11
N THR A 858 20.57 -0.50 -31.80
CA THR A 858 21.07 -0.10 -30.48
C THR A 858 20.48 1.23 -30.07
N ALA A 859 20.05 1.34 -28.81
CA ALA A 859 19.68 2.59 -28.17
C ALA A 859 20.60 2.86 -26.98
N ILE A 860 21.17 4.06 -26.86
CA ILE A 860 22.05 4.48 -25.75
C ILE A 860 21.33 5.54 -24.92
N ALA A 861 21.11 5.26 -23.63
CA ALA A 861 20.60 6.21 -22.66
C ALA A 861 21.76 6.89 -21.92
N ILE A 862 21.67 8.22 -21.73
CA ILE A 862 22.67 9.06 -21.06
C ILE A 862 21.96 10.00 -20.09
N ALA A 863 22.18 9.78 -18.80
CA ALA A 863 21.51 10.47 -17.70
C ALA A 863 22.52 11.12 -16.74
N PRO A 864 22.57 12.46 -16.63
CA PRO A 864 23.40 13.13 -15.62
C PRO A 864 22.96 12.90 -14.16
N ARG A 865 23.94 12.97 -13.25
CA ARG A 865 23.78 13.04 -11.80
C ARG A 865 24.82 14.01 -11.21
N PHE A 866 24.63 14.40 -9.96
CA PHE A 866 25.60 15.19 -9.19
C PHE A 866 25.97 16.55 -9.81
N LEU A 867 24.96 17.35 -10.16
CA LEU A 867 25.17 18.58 -10.95
C LEU A 867 25.58 19.79 -10.12
N THR A 868 25.49 19.74 -8.79
CA THR A 868 25.83 20.89 -7.91
C THR A 868 27.28 21.34 -7.99
N SER A 869 28.20 20.45 -8.41
CA SER A 869 29.63 20.75 -8.60
C SER A 869 30.00 21.09 -10.05
N LEU A 870 29.07 20.97 -11.00
CA LEU A 870 29.31 21.19 -12.44
C LEU A 870 28.76 22.51 -12.95
N ILE A 871 27.57 22.92 -12.48
CA ILE A 871 26.86 24.11 -12.96
C ILE A 871 26.33 24.96 -11.80
N GLN A 872 26.22 26.27 -12.01
CA GLN A 872 25.56 27.19 -11.09
C GLN A 872 24.04 27.20 -11.28
N PRO A 873 23.26 27.67 -10.29
CA PRO A 873 21.83 27.93 -10.46
C PRO A 873 21.55 28.84 -11.66
N GLY A 874 20.49 28.55 -12.41
CA GLY A 874 20.13 29.21 -13.67
C GLY A 874 20.89 28.71 -14.91
N GLU A 875 21.99 27.97 -14.77
CA GLU A 875 22.67 27.33 -15.91
C GLU A 875 21.98 26.01 -16.30
N ASN A 876 22.25 25.52 -17.52
CA ASN A 876 21.79 24.21 -17.98
C ASN A 876 23.02 23.30 -18.21
N PRO A 877 22.97 21.98 -17.91
CA PRO A 877 24.10 21.06 -18.04
C PRO A 877 24.31 20.64 -19.51
N LEU A 878 24.65 21.60 -20.38
CA LEU A 878 24.69 21.42 -21.82
C LEU A 878 26.07 21.73 -22.43
N GLY A 879 26.44 20.96 -23.44
CA GLY A 879 27.58 21.25 -24.31
C GLY A 879 28.97 21.13 -23.67
N GLU A 880 29.98 21.60 -24.41
CA GLU A 880 31.41 21.40 -24.14
C GLU A 880 31.91 22.17 -22.90
N SER A 881 31.32 23.33 -22.59
CA SER A 881 31.70 24.13 -21.42
C SER A 881 31.39 23.44 -20.09
N VAL A 882 30.39 22.56 -20.06
CA VAL A 882 30.03 21.76 -18.88
C VAL A 882 30.77 20.42 -18.92
N TRP A 883 30.64 19.68 -20.03
CA TRP A 883 31.04 18.27 -20.08
C TRP A 883 32.50 18.01 -20.46
N GLN A 884 33.21 19.01 -20.99
CA GLN A 884 34.64 18.95 -21.32
C GLN A 884 35.01 17.70 -22.16
N ASP A 885 36.01 16.94 -21.73
CA ASP A 885 36.52 15.73 -22.40
C ASP A 885 35.70 14.46 -22.09
N THR A 886 34.56 14.59 -21.39
CA THR A 886 33.77 13.42 -20.96
C THR A 886 33.12 12.71 -22.15
N HIS A 887 33.33 11.40 -22.24
CA HIS A 887 32.88 10.56 -23.36
C HIS A 887 32.54 9.14 -22.91
N LEU A 888 31.73 8.43 -23.70
CA LEU A 888 31.52 6.99 -23.57
C LEU A 888 32.51 6.23 -24.45
N GLN A 889 32.97 5.08 -23.95
CA GLN A 889 33.56 4.02 -24.77
C GLN A 889 32.45 3.14 -25.35
N LEU A 890 32.50 2.82 -26.65
CA LEU A 890 31.51 2.00 -27.33
C LEU A 890 32.09 0.58 -27.59
N PRO A 891 31.74 -0.44 -26.79
CA PRO A 891 32.41 -1.75 -26.79
C PRO A 891 31.97 -2.70 -27.93
N PHE A 892 31.35 -2.17 -28.99
CA PHE A 892 30.82 -2.94 -30.12
C PHE A 892 31.05 -2.18 -31.44
N GLU A 893 31.09 -2.90 -32.57
CA GLU A 893 31.04 -2.24 -33.88
C GLU A 893 29.72 -1.46 -34.01
N THR A 894 29.82 -0.15 -34.21
CA THR A 894 28.69 0.79 -34.14
C THR A 894 28.26 1.30 -35.51
N SER A 895 27.00 1.74 -35.62
CA SER A 895 26.63 2.63 -36.72
C SER A 895 27.43 3.93 -36.61
N HIS A 896 27.96 4.41 -37.73
CA HIS A 896 28.68 5.69 -37.81
C HIS A 896 27.75 6.92 -37.61
N SER A 897 26.44 6.69 -37.52
CA SER A 897 25.41 7.72 -37.37
C SER A 897 24.39 7.30 -36.31
N TRP A 898 24.11 8.23 -35.42
CA TRP A 898 23.20 8.08 -34.29
C TRP A 898 22.19 9.20 -34.31
N LYS A 899 20.92 8.92 -34.05
CA LYS A 899 19.87 9.93 -33.94
C LYS A 899 19.46 10.11 -32.49
N ASN A 900 19.59 11.34 -31.97
CA ASN A 900 19.01 11.68 -30.67
C ASN A 900 17.49 11.81 -30.83
N VAL A 901 16.71 10.94 -30.17
CA VAL A 901 15.24 10.93 -30.35
C VAL A 901 14.54 12.11 -29.67
N LEU A 902 15.21 12.80 -28.74
CA LEU A 902 14.68 13.98 -28.07
C LEU A 902 14.88 15.22 -28.94
N THR A 903 16.06 15.39 -29.54
CA THR A 903 16.41 16.60 -30.31
C THR A 903 16.25 16.45 -31.82
N GLN A 904 16.02 15.23 -32.29
CA GLN A 904 16.02 14.79 -33.69
C GLN A 904 17.35 15.05 -34.45
N GLN A 905 18.42 15.45 -33.76
CA GLN A 905 19.73 15.70 -34.36
C GLN A 905 20.52 14.41 -34.57
N SER A 906 21.31 14.38 -35.64
CA SER A 906 22.27 13.30 -35.92
C SER A 906 23.63 13.58 -35.29
N LEU A 907 24.23 12.56 -34.67
CA LEU A 907 25.57 12.55 -34.12
C LEU A 907 26.41 11.49 -34.82
N LYS A 908 27.72 11.73 -34.91
CA LYS A 908 28.68 10.77 -35.45
C LYS A 908 29.60 10.30 -34.34
N ALA A 909 29.70 8.98 -34.20
CA ALA A 909 30.59 8.29 -33.28
C ALA A 909 31.04 6.98 -33.94
N THR A 910 32.21 6.47 -33.55
CA THR A 910 32.71 5.17 -34.01
C THR A 910 33.16 4.33 -32.82
N GLU A 911 34.22 4.79 -32.15
CA GLU A 911 34.82 4.15 -30.97
C GLU A 911 34.41 4.88 -29.67
N THR A 912 34.32 6.22 -29.73
CA THR A 912 33.92 7.05 -28.60
C THR A 912 32.76 7.99 -28.97
N LEU A 913 31.93 8.29 -27.97
CA LEU A 913 30.80 9.24 -28.08
C LEU A 913 30.99 10.37 -27.05
N SER A 914 31.11 11.62 -27.50
CA SER A 914 31.20 12.78 -26.61
C SER A 914 29.88 13.04 -25.87
N ILE A 915 29.94 13.17 -24.55
CA ILE A 915 28.80 13.57 -23.72
C ILE A 915 28.39 15.02 -24.04
N ALA A 916 29.36 15.91 -24.24
CA ALA A 916 29.12 17.29 -24.65
C ALA A 916 28.29 17.39 -25.95
N ALA A 917 28.56 16.51 -26.92
CA ALA A 917 27.78 16.45 -28.17
C ALA A 917 26.39 15.84 -27.95
N ALA A 918 26.29 14.74 -27.18
CA ALA A 918 25.01 14.08 -26.89
C ALA A 918 24.03 15.00 -26.14
N LEU A 919 24.55 15.78 -25.18
CA LEU A 919 23.84 16.74 -24.34
C LEU A 919 24.01 18.19 -24.84
N ALA A 920 24.15 18.39 -26.15
CA ALA A 920 24.32 19.74 -26.72
C ALA A 920 23.06 20.63 -26.63
N HIS A 921 21.87 20.01 -26.61
CA HIS A 921 20.59 20.74 -26.64
C HIS A 921 19.61 20.34 -25.53
N PHE A 922 19.70 19.14 -24.97
CA PHE A 922 18.79 18.66 -23.92
C PHE A 922 19.58 18.03 -22.75
N PRO A 923 19.13 18.15 -21.48
CA PRO A 923 19.91 17.73 -20.30
C PRO A 923 20.14 16.21 -20.19
N VAL A 924 19.37 15.41 -20.93
CA VAL A 924 19.50 13.96 -21.03
C VAL A 924 19.48 13.55 -22.50
N ALA A 925 19.94 12.35 -22.84
CA ALA A 925 19.86 11.84 -24.21
C ALA A 925 19.43 10.38 -24.28
N LEU A 926 18.61 10.09 -25.30
CA LEU A 926 18.41 8.76 -25.83
C LEU A 926 18.82 8.79 -27.31
N LEU A 927 19.91 8.11 -27.64
CA LEU A 927 20.42 7.98 -29.01
C LEU A 927 20.00 6.63 -29.58
N VAL A 928 19.56 6.56 -30.83
CA VAL A 928 19.30 5.29 -31.52
C VAL A 928 20.16 5.22 -32.77
N SER A 929 20.69 4.03 -33.09
CA SER A 929 21.43 3.77 -34.32
C SER A 929 20.53 3.94 -35.55
N ASP A 930 20.99 4.68 -36.55
CA ASP A 930 20.33 4.78 -37.88
C ASP A 930 20.34 3.45 -38.64
#